data_AF-A0A9P5AM29-F1
#
_entry.id   AF-A0A9P5AM29-F1
#
_cell.length_a   1.000
_cell.length_b   1.000
_cell.length_c   1.000
_cell.angle_alpha   90.00
_cell.angle_beta   90.00
_cell.angle_gamma   90.00
#
_symmetry.space_group_name_H-M   'P 1'
#
loop_
_entity.id
_entity.type
_entity.pdbx_description
1 polymer ?
#
loop_
_entity_poly.entity_id
_entity_poly.type
_entity_poly.pdbx_seq_one_letter_code
_entity_poly.pdbx_strand_id
1 'polypeptide(L)'
;MSDLFVNLEAPNGVKYKQPIGLFINNEFVPGSSKQKITSIDPATEKEIATVHAANADDVDKAVKAAYAAFHAPSWKKMPPPQRGVLMNKLADYIEERTKMFATSEAWDNGKIYADAEGGDVVEVINTIRYYAGWADKITGQTITANPNKLAYTLRQPLGVVAQIIPWNYPLAMAAWKIGPALACGNTIVMKAAEQTPLSILLLAEGIKAVGFPPGVFNALNGYGGEAGPPLVQHPLVEKVAFTGSTATGAKIMEMASKTLKNITLETGGKSPLLVFSDCDLDEAVKWSHMGIMSNQGQICTATSRLLVQDKIYDEFVQRFIETTKTVSKVGHQWDSETYQGPQVSRQQYDRILEYIKIGKSEGATLLAGGQPVDASKKGFFVQPTVFGDVHHQMRVFREEIFGPVVVITKFSDEEEALKLANDTTYGLGAAVFTKDIERAHRVAADIEAGMVWINSTQDSEPYIPFGGVKQSGIGRELGEAGLEAYSNTKSVHVNLGARLYSDLELPSYDTTAAAPNYTTPTTSALPKDSIVSPATLYIAGRFIYSTDPQESPLYEFSHDISYLHDNDRNVKVERIDPVTKTSAGLPQVVLKNRHLFDLKHPTAAEFPSFPYHAEATSQRALTSFGVSCFRSGNILRQLKGYRFERMVRGPGRKFRADGVLYEACESRSKGVAYEWRDCYGDIIAREVLDEQGRISLFVTAEMAQELRDALVTAWVIRIWSELSVGNKSATRLMMTSAARGQRMLGV
;
A
#
# COMPACT_ATOMS: atom_id res chain seq x y z
N MET A 1 -12.72 40.57 -11.18
CA MET A 1 -12.59 39.20 -11.74
C MET A 1 -11.90 39.16 -13.11
N SER A 2 -11.73 40.28 -13.84
CA SER A 2 -10.99 40.32 -15.11
C SER A 2 -9.49 40.00 -14.97
N ASP A 3 -8.89 40.30 -13.81
CA ASP A 3 -7.42 40.37 -13.67
C ASP A 3 -6.75 39.03 -13.31
N LEU A 4 -7.52 37.94 -13.21
CA LEU A 4 -7.03 36.59 -12.89
C LEU A 4 -7.10 35.62 -14.08
N PHE A 5 -7.31 36.16 -15.27
CA PHE A 5 -7.33 35.40 -16.51
C PHE A 5 -6.63 36.17 -17.62
N VAL A 6 -5.99 35.45 -18.54
CA VAL A 6 -5.40 36.01 -19.75
C VAL A 6 -5.93 35.25 -20.96
N ASN A 7 -6.15 35.94 -22.08
CA ASN A 7 -6.50 35.28 -23.34
C ASN A 7 -5.20 34.87 -24.03
N LEU A 8 -5.04 33.59 -24.31
CA LEU A 8 -3.89 33.06 -25.02
C LEU A 8 -4.30 32.56 -26.40
N GLU A 9 -3.37 32.71 -27.35
CA GLU A 9 -3.41 32.08 -28.66
C GLU A 9 -2.11 31.31 -28.83
N ALA A 10 -2.20 29.98 -28.83
CA ALA A 10 -1.04 29.11 -28.94
C ALA A 10 -0.52 29.05 -30.38
N PRO A 11 0.74 28.64 -30.61
CA PRO A 11 1.33 28.53 -31.95
C PRO A 11 0.55 27.62 -32.92
N ASN A 12 -0.20 26.64 -32.41
CA ASN A 12 -1.08 25.77 -33.20
C ASN A 12 -2.47 26.39 -33.52
N GLY A 13 -2.69 27.66 -33.18
CA GLY A 13 -3.92 28.42 -33.47
C GLY A 13 -5.05 28.23 -32.46
N VAL A 14 -4.88 27.39 -31.43
CA VAL A 14 -5.89 27.19 -30.39
C VAL A 14 -5.94 28.41 -29.47
N LYS A 15 -7.13 28.99 -29.32
CA LYS A 15 -7.39 30.14 -28.46
C LYS A 15 -8.18 29.71 -27.23
N TYR A 16 -7.74 30.14 -26.06
CA TYR A 16 -8.42 29.83 -24.80
C TYR A 16 -8.12 30.90 -23.75
N LYS A 17 -8.93 30.90 -22.70
CA LYS A 17 -8.78 31.81 -21.57
C LYS A 17 -8.06 31.08 -20.44
N GLN A 18 -6.82 31.44 -20.19
CA GLN A 18 -5.97 30.81 -19.17
C GLN A 18 -6.22 31.46 -17.81
N PRO A 19 -6.65 30.70 -16.78
CA PRO A 19 -6.62 31.20 -15.41
C PRO A 19 -5.18 31.36 -14.93
N ILE A 20 -4.90 32.43 -14.18
CA ILE A 20 -3.57 32.75 -13.63
C ILE A 20 -3.57 32.89 -12.10
N GLY A 21 -4.74 32.88 -11.47
CA GLY A 21 -4.89 32.88 -10.01
C GLY A 21 -4.69 31.49 -9.39
N LEU A 22 -4.58 31.45 -8.06
CA LEU A 22 -4.69 30.20 -7.29
C LEU A 22 -6.16 29.76 -7.29
N PHE A 23 -6.44 28.46 -7.29
CA PHE A 23 -7.81 27.96 -7.21
C PHE A 23 -8.11 27.47 -5.79
N ILE A 24 -8.90 28.24 -5.05
CA ILE A 24 -9.24 27.95 -3.64
C ILE A 24 -10.75 28.08 -3.48
N ASN A 25 -11.38 27.05 -2.93
CA ASN A 25 -12.81 27.05 -2.62
C ASN A 25 -13.71 27.36 -3.85
N ASN A 26 -13.42 26.74 -5.00
CA ASN A 26 -14.08 26.98 -6.30
C ASN A 26 -13.92 28.39 -6.88
N GLU A 27 -12.99 29.21 -6.38
CA GLU A 27 -12.72 30.53 -6.92
C GLU A 27 -11.25 30.68 -7.31
N PHE A 28 -11.00 31.37 -8.42
CA PHE A 28 -9.66 31.85 -8.72
C PHE A 28 -9.41 33.11 -7.90
N VAL A 29 -8.35 33.10 -7.10
CA VAL A 29 -7.95 34.18 -6.19
C VAL A 29 -6.51 34.62 -6.45
N PRO A 30 -6.14 35.88 -6.18
CA PRO A 30 -4.74 36.26 -6.17
C PRO A 30 -4.00 35.53 -5.04
N GLY A 31 -2.72 35.24 -5.24
CA GLY A 31 -1.84 34.84 -4.14
C GLY A 31 -1.77 35.92 -3.06
N SER A 32 -1.55 35.51 -1.82
CA SER A 32 -1.43 36.41 -0.67
C SER A 32 -0.16 37.26 -0.73
N SER A 33 0.85 36.78 -1.45
CA SER A 33 2.06 37.52 -1.76
C SER A 33 1.99 38.19 -3.15
N LYS A 34 2.93 39.10 -3.43
CA LYS A 34 3.12 39.66 -4.78
C LYS A 34 3.94 38.75 -5.71
N GLN A 35 4.40 37.61 -5.20
CA GLN A 35 5.26 36.69 -5.94
C GLN A 35 4.47 35.99 -7.05
N LYS A 36 5.16 35.75 -8.16
CA LYS A 36 4.60 35.14 -9.36
C LYS A 36 5.59 34.13 -9.92
N ILE A 37 5.06 33.21 -10.73
CA ILE A 37 5.83 32.23 -11.48
C ILE A 37 5.53 32.46 -12.96
N THR A 38 6.58 32.58 -13.77
CA THR A 38 6.45 32.72 -15.21
C THR A 38 6.64 31.35 -15.86
N SER A 39 5.60 30.89 -16.55
CA SER A 39 5.67 29.73 -17.44
C SER A 39 6.37 30.14 -18.74
N ILE A 40 7.32 29.33 -19.18
CA ILE A 40 8.21 29.59 -20.31
C ILE A 40 8.03 28.47 -21.31
N ASP A 41 7.85 28.82 -22.59
CA ASP A 41 7.91 27.86 -23.69
C ASP A 41 9.34 27.34 -23.82
N PRO A 42 9.62 26.06 -23.50
CA PRO A 42 10.97 25.53 -23.49
C PRO A 42 11.61 25.46 -24.88
N ALA A 43 10.82 25.58 -25.94
CA ALA A 43 11.32 25.55 -27.32
C ALA A 43 11.77 26.92 -27.82
N THR A 44 11.21 27.99 -27.26
CA THR A 44 11.48 29.37 -27.70
C THR A 44 12.11 30.26 -26.63
N GLU A 45 12.12 29.81 -25.38
CA GLU A 45 12.51 30.56 -24.18
C GLU A 45 11.66 31.80 -23.90
N LYS A 46 10.48 31.90 -24.53
CA LYS A 46 9.56 33.04 -24.36
C LYS A 46 8.56 32.75 -23.26
N GLU A 47 8.11 33.80 -22.58
CA GLU A 47 6.99 33.72 -21.66
C GLU A 47 5.69 33.30 -22.37
N ILE A 48 5.00 32.33 -21.77
CA ILE A 48 3.63 31.94 -22.15
C ILE A 48 2.65 32.77 -21.33
N ALA A 49 2.74 32.64 -20.00
CA ALA A 49 1.92 33.37 -19.04
C ALA A 49 2.61 33.44 -17.67
N THR A 50 2.22 34.42 -16.86
CA THR A 50 2.69 34.56 -15.48
C THR A 50 1.53 34.31 -14.50
N VAL A 51 1.69 33.33 -13.61
CA VAL A 51 0.70 32.90 -12.60
C VAL A 51 1.07 33.39 -11.20
N HIS A 52 0.08 33.49 -10.31
CA HIS A 52 0.32 33.77 -8.89
C HIS A 52 1.06 32.62 -8.21
N ALA A 53 2.01 32.95 -7.32
CA ALA A 53 2.75 31.98 -6.53
C ALA A 53 2.23 31.95 -5.07
N ALA A 54 1.80 30.78 -4.64
CA ALA A 54 1.32 30.51 -3.29
C ALA A 54 2.46 30.53 -2.27
N ASN A 55 2.21 31.16 -1.12
CA ASN A 55 3.04 31.06 0.07
C ASN A 55 2.34 30.23 1.16
N ALA A 56 2.89 30.23 2.38
CA ALA A 56 2.31 29.51 3.52
C ALA A 56 0.87 29.96 3.88
N ASP A 57 0.53 31.24 3.72
CA ASP A 57 -0.81 31.75 4.02
C ASP A 57 -1.85 31.25 3.01
N ASP A 58 -1.46 31.16 1.73
CA ASP A 58 -2.30 30.60 0.68
C ASP A 58 -2.54 29.11 0.89
N VAL A 59 -1.50 28.38 1.30
CA VAL A 59 -1.60 26.96 1.68
C VAL A 59 -2.57 26.78 2.84
N ASP A 60 -2.44 27.56 3.91
CA ASP A 60 -3.35 27.50 5.07
C ASP A 60 -4.81 27.75 4.65
N LYS A 61 -5.06 28.76 3.81
CA LYS A 61 -6.40 29.05 3.26
C LYS A 61 -6.96 27.87 2.46
N ALA A 62 -6.15 27.28 1.58
CA ALA A 62 -6.55 26.13 0.76
C ALA A 62 -6.85 24.90 1.61
N VAL A 63 -6.01 24.60 2.60
CA VAL A 63 -6.22 23.47 3.50
C VAL A 63 -7.45 23.67 4.39
N LYS A 64 -7.68 24.88 4.91
CA LYS A 64 -8.89 25.19 5.68
C LYS A 64 -10.16 25.07 4.83
N ALA A 65 -10.12 25.49 3.56
CA ALA A 65 -11.22 25.30 2.63
C ALA A 65 -11.50 23.80 2.37
N ALA A 66 -10.45 23.01 2.12
CA ALA A 66 -10.56 21.56 1.97
C ALA A 66 -11.14 20.89 3.22
N TYR A 67 -10.64 21.25 4.39
CA TYR A 67 -11.12 20.72 5.67
C TYR A 67 -12.59 21.04 5.92
N ALA A 68 -13.02 22.29 5.65
CA ALA A 68 -14.42 22.68 5.74
C ALA A 68 -15.30 21.88 4.78
N ALA A 69 -14.86 21.69 3.53
CA ALA A 69 -15.57 20.90 2.53
C ALA A 69 -15.68 19.41 2.94
N PHE A 70 -14.62 18.83 3.50
CA PHE A 70 -14.61 17.44 3.97
C PHE A 70 -15.66 17.17 5.03
N HIS A 71 -15.95 18.15 5.89
CA HIS A 71 -16.97 18.03 6.93
C HIS A 71 -18.36 18.50 6.49
N ALA A 72 -18.48 19.23 5.38
CA ALA A 72 -19.74 19.75 4.87
C ALA A 72 -20.68 18.61 4.41
N PRO A 73 -22.00 18.71 4.68
CA PRO A 73 -22.98 17.73 4.19
C PRO A 73 -22.96 17.53 2.68
N SER A 74 -22.63 18.57 1.91
CA SER A 74 -22.55 18.54 0.45
C SER A 74 -21.53 17.54 -0.08
N TRP A 75 -20.49 17.18 0.70
CA TRP A 75 -19.50 16.18 0.32
C TRP A 75 -19.54 14.95 1.24
N LYS A 76 -19.51 15.15 2.55
CA LYS A 76 -19.49 14.07 3.56
C LYS A 76 -20.68 13.12 3.46
N LYS A 77 -21.86 13.65 3.13
CA LYS A 77 -23.10 12.86 3.00
C LYS A 77 -23.43 12.54 1.54
N MET A 78 -22.59 12.94 0.58
CA MET A 78 -22.81 12.63 -0.83
C MET A 78 -22.75 11.10 -1.04
N PRO A 79 -23.81 10.48 -1.57
CA PRO A 79 -23.78 9.08 -1.93
C PRO A 79 -22.62 8.79 -2.90
N PRO A 80 -21.87 7.68 -2.71
CA PRO A 80 -20.74 7.37 -3.57
C PRO A 80 -21.02 7.38 -5.09
N PRO A 81 -22.17 6.86 -5.59
CA PRO A 81 -22.51 6.96 -7.01
C PRO A 81 -22.57 8.40 -7.55
N GLN A 82 -22.96 9.38 -6.72
CA GLN A 82 -23.00 10.79 -7.14
C GLN A 82 -21.58 11.37 -7.32
N ARG A 83 -20.60 10.91 -6.53
CA ARG A 83 -19.18 11.23 -6.77
C ARG A 83 -18.73 10.69 -8.13
N GLY A 84 -19.07 9.44 -8.43
CA GLY A 84 -18.81 8.84 -9.74
C GLY A 84 -19.45 9.60 -10.90
N VAL A 85 -20.67 10.14 -10.74
CA VAL A 85 -21.30 11.00 -11.75
C VAL A 85 -20.51 12.30 -11.98
N LEU A 86 -20.07 12.99 -10.92
CA LEU A 86 -19.27 14.21 -11.06
C LEU A 86 -17.92 13.93 -11.75
N MET A 87 -17.28 12.81 -11.42
CA MET A 87 -16.03 12.39 -12.05
C MET A 87 -16.22 12.05 -13.53
N ASN A 88 -17.29 11.34 -13.91
CA ASN A 88 -17.58 11.11 -15.33
C ASN A 88 -17.85 12.41 -16.09
N LYS A 89 -18.59 13.35 -15.51
CA LYS A 89 -18.78 14.68 -16.11
C LYS A 89 -17.47 15.44 -16.29
N LEU A 90 -16.53 15.30 -15.36
CA LEU A 90 -15.19 15.88 -15.50
C LEU A 90 -14.44 15.25 -16.67
N ALA A 91 -14.50 13.92 -16.81
CA ALA A 91 -13.91 13.23 -17.95
C ALA A 91 -14.54 13.70 -19.27
N ASP A 92 -15.86 13.81 -19.34
CA ASP A 92 -16.58 14.36 -20.52
C ASP A 92 -16.14 15.80 -20.82
N TYR A 93 -16.01 16.65 -19.79
CA TYR A 93 -15.56 18.04 -19.94
C TYR A 93 -14.16 18.14 -20.54
N ILE A 94 -13.24 17.28 -20.10
CA ILE A 94 -11.87 17.20 -20.61
C ILE A 94 -11.87 16.67 -22.05
N GLU A 95 -12.62 15.61 -22.32
CA GLU A 95 -12.73 14.97 -23.64
C GLU A 95 -13.23 15.96 -24.70
N GLU A 96 -14.30 16.71 -24.41
CA GLU A 96 -14.81 17.79 -25.28
C GLU A 96 -13.77 18.90 -25.57
N ARG A 97 -12.77 19.03 -24.70
CA ARG A 97 -11.74 20.09 -24.74
C ARG A 97 -10.34 19.52 -24.91
N THR A 98 -10.22 18.30 -25.45
CA THR A 98 -8.96 17.58 -25.61
C THR A 98 -7.88 18.46 -26.25
N LYS A 99 -8.20 19.15 -27.35
CA LYS A 99 -7.28 20.06 -28.04
C LYS A 99 -6.73 21.18 -27.15
N MET A 100 -7.58 21.76 -26.29
CA MET A 100 -7.16 22.83 -25.39
C MET A 100 -6.20 22.31 -24.32
N PHE A 101 -6.54 21.19 -23.68
CA PHE A 101 -5.68 20.57 -22.67
C PHE A 101 -4.35 20.09 -23.25
N ALA A 102 -4.37 19.41 -24.39
CA ALA A 102 -3.17 18.97 -25.09
C ALA A 102 -2.28 20.14 -25.53
N THR A 103 -2.88 21.22 -26.01
CA THR A 103 -2.14 22.45 -26.37
C THR A 103 -1.46 23.05 -25.16
N SER A 104 -2.17 23.19 -24.03
CA SER A 104 -1.58 23.74 -22.80
C SER A 104 -0.43 22.87 -22.30
N GLU A 105 -0.56 21.53 -22.37
CA GLU A 105 0.51 20.63 -21.96
C GLU A 105 1.75 20.74 -22.84
N ALA A 106 1.59 20.56 -24.16
CA ALA A 106 2.71 20.61 -25.08
C ALA A 106 3.45 21.97 -25.04
N TRP A 107 2.72 23.07 -24.83
CA TRP A 107 3.32 24.39 -24.77
C TRP A 107 4.17 24.60 -23.51
N ASP A 108 3.64 24.24 -22.34
CA ASP A 108 4.25 24.48 -21.03
C ASP A 108 5.36 23.45 -20.74
N ASN A 109 5.16 22.19 -21.15
CA ASN A 109 6.10 21.08 -20.91
C ASN A 109 7.17 20.92 -22.00
N GLY A 110 6.83 21.20 -23.27
CA GLY A 110 7.70 20.96 -24.42
C GLY A 110 7.59 19.56 -25.04
N LYS A 111 6.74 18.67 -24.53
CA LYS A 111 6.40 17.40 -25.22
C LYS A 111 5.68 17.65 -26.54
N ILE A 112 5.72 16.64 -27.41
CA ILE A 112 5.10 16.72 -28.73
C ILE A 112 3.58 16.83 -28.58
N TYR A 113 2.95 17.72 -29.35
CA TYR A 113 1.49 17.91 -29.29
C TYR A 113 0.71 16.62 -29.55
N ALA A 114 1.17 15.79 -30.50
CA ALA A 114 0.52 14.52 -30.81
C ALA A 114 0.52 13.55 -29.62
N ASP A 115 1.60 13.50 -28.85
CA ASP A 115 1.69 12.67 -27.64
C ASP A 115 0.80 13.21 -26.53
N ALA A 116 0.72 14.54 -26.37
CA ALA A 116 -0.18 15.16 -25.42
C ALA A 116 -1.67 14.89 -25.78
N GLU A 117 -2.03 15.00 -27.05
CA GLU A 117 -3.40 14.83 -27.55
C GLU A 117 -3.84 13.36 -27.55
N GLY A 118 -3.02 12.46 -28.10
CA GLY A 118 -3.34 11.05 -28.27
C GLY A 118 -2.94 10.14 -27.11
N GLY A 119 -2.06 10.61 -26.22
CA GLY A 119 -1.57 9.87 -25.05
C GLY A 119 -2.03 10.48 -23.74
N ASP A 120 -1.39 11.57 -23.29
CA ASP A 120 -1.59 12.14 -21.95
C ASP A 120 -3.06 12.46 -21.63
N VAL A 121 -3.76 13.18 -22.52
CA VAL A 121 -5.15 13.57 -22.25
C VAL A 121 -6.09 12.35 -22.29
N VAL A 122 -5.80 11.38 -23.16
CA VAL A 122 -6.54 10.11 -23.22
C VAL A 122 -6.37 9.33 -21.91
N GLU A 123 -5.15 9.27 -21.38
CA GLU A 123 -4.87 8.64 -20.09
C GLU A 123 -5.61 9.32 -18.94
N VAL A 124 -5.65 10.66 -18.93
CA VAL A 124 -6.39 11.44 -17.93
C VAL A 124 -7.87 11.08 -17.92
N ILE A 125 -8.50 11.07 -19.10
CA ILE A 125 -9.92 10.72 -19.28
C ILE A 125 -10.16 9.30 -18.77
N ASN A 126 -9.36 8.33 -19.22
CA ASN A 126 -9.51 6.93 -18.85
C ASN A 126 -9.30 6.70 -17.35
N THR A 127 -8.33 7.38 -16.74
CA THR A 127 -8.05 7.29 -15.31
C THR A 127 -9.20 7.83 -14.47
N ILE A 128 -9.74 9.00 -14.83
CA ILE A 128 -10.88 9.58 -14.12
C ILE A 128 -12.11 8.67 -14.26
N ARG A 129 -12.38 8.14 -15.46
CA ARG A 129 -13.50 7.21 -15.70
C ARG A 129 -13.34 5.90 -14.93
N TYR A 130 -12.13 5.33 -14.90
CA TYR A 130 -11.82 4.12 -14.13
C TYR A 130 -12.18 4.31 -12.66
N TYR A 131 -11.70 5.38 -12.02
CA TYR A 131 -11.99 5.65 -10.61
C TYR A 131 -13.42 6.12 -10.35
N ALA A 132 -14.09 6.75 -11.33
CA ALA A 132 -15.52 7.02 -11.25
C ALA A 132 -16.33 5.73 -11.08
N GLY A 133 -15.94 4.65 -11.76
CA GLY A 133 -16.53 3.32 -11.61
C GLY A 133 -16.26 2.65 -10.25
N TRP A 134 -15.20 3.06 -9.56
CA TRP A 134 -14.86 2.56 -8.21
C TRP A 134 -15.60 3.26 -7.08
N ALA A 135 -16.17 4.44 -7.31
CA ALA A 135 -16.71 5.28 -6.25
C ALA A 135 -17.67 4.53 -5.31
N ASP A 136 -18.50 3.62 -5.83
CA ASP A 136 -19.47 2.80 -5.08
C ASP A 136 -19.06 1.34 -4.89
N LYS A 137 -17.84 0.94 -5.29
CA LYS A 137 -17.30 -0.41 -5.16
C LYS A 137 -16.27 -0.57 -4.03
N ILE A 138 -15.92 0.54 -3.37
CA ILE A 138 -15.06 0.54 -2.19
C ILE A 138 -15.86 -0.01 -0.99
N THR A 139 -15.63 -1.27 -0.63
CA THR A 139 -16.42 -2.00 0.36
C THR A 139 -15.59 -2.45 1.56
N GLY A 140 -16.25 -2.62 2.71
CA GLY A 140 -15.70 -3.32 3.86
C GLY A 140 -16.00 -4.81 3.81
N GLN A 141 -15.58 -5.54 4.84
CA GLN A 141 -15.75 -6.98 4.96
C GLN A 141 -16.53 -7.32 6.23
N THR A 142 -17.39 -8.34 6.18
CA THR A 142 -17.87 -9.01 7.38
C THR A 142 -16.82 -10.03 7.82
N ILE A 143 -16.55 -10.11 9.12
CA ILE A 143 -15.50 -10.96 9.67
C ILE A 143 -16.16 -11.98 10.60
N THR A 144 -15.94 -13.26 10.31
CA THR A 144 -16.39 -14.36 11.17
C THR A 144 -15.67 -14.25 12.53
N ALA A 145 -16.45 -14.05 13.58
CA ALA A 145 -15.98 -14.00 14.96
C ALA A 145 -16.66 -15.12 15.78
N ASN A 146 -16.54 -15.06 17.12
CA ASN A 146 -17.28 -15.98 17.99
C ASN A 146 -18.81 -15.77 17.85
N PRO A 147 -19.65 -16.76 18.23
CA PRO A 147 -21.10 -16.72 17.99
C PRO A 147 -21.84 -15.51 18.57
N ASN A 148 -21.29 -14.89 19.61
CA ASN A 148 -21.89 -13.74 20.31
C ASN A 148 -21.33 -12.39 19.82
N LYS A 149 -20.68 -12.36 18.65
CA LYS A 149 -20.04 -11.15 18.10
C LYS A 149 -20.28 -11.02 16.61
N LEU A 150 -20.79 -9.87 16.19
CA LEU A 150 -20.72 -9.42 14.81
C LEU A 150 -19.52 -8.47 14.67
N ALA A 151 -18.62 -8.77 13.73
CA ALA A 151 -17.51 -7.90 13.38
C ALA A 151 -17.58 -7.56 11.89
N TYR A 152 -17.37 -6.30 11.54
CA TYR A 152 -17.27 -5.86 10.16
C TYR A 152 -16.33 -4.66 10.05
N THR A 153 -15.84 -4.40 8.84
CA THR A 153 -15.03 -3.22 8.55
C THR A 153 -15.80 -2.19 7.74
N LEU A 154 -15.43 -0.93 7.91
CA LEU A 154 -15.83 0.19 7.07
C LEU A 154 -14.58 0.71 6.35
N ARG A 155 -14.74 1.13 5.09
CA ARG A 155 -13.71 1.89 4.36
C ARG A 155 -14.12 3.36 4.35
N GLN A 156 -13.31 4.20 4.98
CA GLN A 156 -13.61 5.63 5.16
C GLN A 156 -12.53 6.49 4.48
N PRO A 157 -12.87 7.64 3.89
CA PRO A 157 -11.85 8.57 3.42
C PRO A 157 -10.94 9.00 4.56
N LEU A 158 -9.69 9.34 4.22
CA LEU A 158 -8.71 9.82 5.18
C LEU A 158 -9.05 11.23 5.68
N GLY A 159 -9.35 12.16 4.77
CA GLY A 159 -9.59 13.57 5.11
C GLY A 159 -9.09 14.51 4.03
N VAL A 160 -8.33 15.53 4.44
CA VAL A 160 -7.62 16.40 3.50
C VAL A 160 -6.33 15.73 3.06
N VAL A 161 -6.14 15.62 1.74
CA VAL A 161 -4.95 15.03 1.15
C VAL A 161 -4.17 16.09 0.37
N ALA A 162 -2.89 16.21 0.68
CA ALA A 162 -1.94 17.05 -0.05
C ALA A 162 -1.38 16.25 -1.24
N GLN A 163 -1.45 16.81 -2.43
CA GLN A 163 -0.97 16.16 -3.66
C GLN A 163 0.06 17.06 -4.34
N ILE A 164 1.29 16.60 -4.44
CA ILE A 164 2.40 17.36 -5.05
C ILE A 164 2.84 16.60 -6.30
N ILE A 165 2.70 17.22 -7.46
CA ILE A 165 2.90 16.59 -8.77
C ILE A 165 4.11 17.19 -9.52
N PRO A 166 4.78 16.39 -10.38
CA PRO A 166 5.94 16.81 -11.15
C PRO A 166 5.49 17.52 -12.43
N TRP A 167 6.47 17.94 -13.22
CA TRP A 167 6.28 18.71 -14.44
C TRP A 167 6.22 17.88 -15.72
N ASN A 168 6.59 16.60 -15.69
CA ASN A 168 6.81 15.81 -16.92
C ASN A 168 5.53 15.25 -17.55
N TYR A 169 4.51 14.99 -16.72
CA TYR A 169 3.14 14.64 -17.13
C TYR A 169 2.12 15.29 -16.18
N PRO A 170 2.00 16.63 -16.15
CA PRO A 170 1.24 17.35 -15.12
C PRO A 170 -0.22 16.87 -15.03
N LEU A 171 -0.97 16.84 -16.14
CA LEU A 171 -2.35 16.36 -16.12
C LEU A 171 -2.49 14.88 -15.75
N ALA A 172 -1.67 13.98 -16.31
CA ALA A 172 -1.77 12.55 -16.00
C ALA A 172 -1.46 12.29 -14.52
N MET A 173 -0.40 12.90 -13.98
CA MET A 173 -0.06 12.82 -12.55
C MET A 173 -1.14 13.44 -11.66
N ALA A 174 -1.84 14.47 -12.13
CA ALA A 174 -3.01 14.98 -11.44
C ALA A 174 -4.14 13.93 -11.43
N ALA A 175 -4.46 13.33 -12.58
CA ALA A 175 -5.51 12.32 -12.72
C ALA A 175 -5.28 11.09 -11.83
N TRP A 176 -4.03 10.59 -11.79
CA TRP A 176 -3.61 9.46 -10.97
C TRP A 176 -3.87 9.69 -9.47
N LYS A 177 -3.78 10.95 -9.03
CA LYS A 177 -3.97 11.34 -7.63
C LYS A 177 -5.41 11.76 -7.32
N ILE A 178 -6.07 12.55 -8.16
CA ILE A 178 -7.45 13.00 -7.92
C ILE A 178 -8.45 11.87 -8.08
N GLY A 179 -8.21 10.93 -9.00
CA GLY A 179 -9.09 9.80 -9.27
C GLY A 179 -9.43 9.00 -8.01
N PRO A 180 -8.45 8.32 -7.38
CA PRO A 180 -8.71 7.53 -6.19
C PRO A 180 -9.10 8.39 -4.97
N ALA A 181 -8.56 9.61 -4.85
CA ALA A 181 -8.88 10.51 -3.75
C ALA A 181 -10.38 10.91 -3.74
N LEU A 182 -10.92 11.33 -4.90
CA LEU A 182 -12.32 11.71 -5.07
C LEU A 182 -13.24 10.49 -4.96
N ALA A 183 -12.86 9.35 -5.54
CA ALA A 183 -13.63 8.11 -5.44
C ALA A 183 -13.85 7.70 -3.97
N CYS A 184 -12.80 7.76 -3.15
CA CYS A 184 -12.85 7.50 -1.71
C CYS A 184 -13.60 8.58 -0.91
N GLY A 185 -13.77 9.80 -1.45
CA GLY A 185 -14.45 10.91 -0.78
C GLY A 185 -13.54 11.83 0.03
N ASN A 186 -12.25 11.89 -0.30
CA ASN A 186 -11.31 12.85 0.28
C ASN A 186 -11.49 14.25 -0.32
N THR A 187 -10.90 15.26 0.30
CA THR A 187 -10.75 16.62 -0.27
C THR A 187 -9.28 16.91 -0.52
N ILE A 188 -8.99 17.71 -1.54
CA ILE A 188 -7.65 17.77 -2.14
C ILE A 188 -7.09 19.19 -2.08
N VAL A 189 -5.82 19.29 -1.73
CA VAL A 189 -4.98 20.46 -1.98
C VAL A 189 -3.81 20.02 -2.86
N MET A 190 -3.84 20.42 -4.12
CA MET A 190 -2.85 20.06 -5.12
C MET A 190 -1.84 21.19 -5.32
N LYS A 191 -0.54 20.88 -5.32
CA LYS A 191 0.54 21.78 -5.71
C LYS A 191 1.18 21.29 -7.01
N ALA A 192 0.99 22.05 -8.09
CA ALA A 192 1.61 21.78 -9.38
C ALA A 192 3.08 22.23 -9.39
N ALA A 193 3.94 21.49 -10.10
CA ALA A 193 5.31 21.92 -10.34
C ALA A 193 5.36 23.31 -10.98
N GLU A 194 6.28 24.15 -10.52
CA GLU A 194 6.38 25.55 -10.94
C GLU A 194 6.74 25.72 -12.43
N GLN A 195 7.30 24.70 -13.07
CA GLN A 195 7.61 24.72 -14.49
C GLN A 195 6.36 24.60 -15.37
N THR A 196 5.32 23.88 -14.92
CA THR A 196 4.17 23.52 -15.75
C THR A 196 2.82 23.70 -15.03
N PRO A 197 2.45 24.91 -14.59
CA PRO A 197 1.23 25.15 -13.83
C PRO A 197 -0.05 25.24 -14.67
N LEU A 198 0.04 25.50 -15.98
CA LEU A 198 -1.08 26.08 -16.73
C LEU A 198 -2.26 25.12 -16.91
N SER A 199 -1.98 23.86 -17.25
CA SER A 199 -2.99 22.83 -17.48
C SER A 199 -3.75 22.44 -16.21
N ILE A 200 -3.10 22.51 -15.05
CA ILE A 200 -3.71 22.21 -13.75
C ILE A 200 -4.74 23.27 -13.35
N LEU A 201 -4.51 24.53 -13.74
CA LEU A 201 -5.49 25.59 -13.54
C LEU A 201 -6.70 25.42 -14.46
N LEU A 202 -6.51 24.94 -15.70
CA LEU A 202 -7.62 24.58 -16.59
C LEU A 202 -8.42 23.38 -16.04
N LEU A 203 -7.75 22.39 -15.45
CA LEU A 203 -8.40 21.27 -14.77
C LEU A 203 -9.26 21.77 -13.60
N ALA A 204 -8.76 22.74 -12.83
CA ALA A 204 -9.50 23.36 -11.73
C ALA A 204 -10.78 24.08 -12.20
N GLU A 205 -10.72 24.77 -13.35
CA GLU A 205 -11.90 25.33 -13.99
C GLU A 205 -12.92 24.25 -14.37
N GLY A 206 -12.46 23.12 -14.93
CA GLY A 206 -13.31 21.96 -15.23
C GLY A 206 -14.00 21.38 -14.00
N ILE A 207 -13.29 21.23 -12.89
CA ILE A 207 -13.84 20.79 -11.60
C ILE A 207 -14.98 21.70 -11.15
N LYS A 208 -14.80 23.02 -11.23
CA LYS A 208 -15.86 23.99 -10.94
C LYS A 208 -17.04 23.83 -11.90
N ALA A 209 -16.76 23.74 -13.20
CA ALA A 209 -17.77 23.71 -14.25
C ALA A 209 -18.73 22.52 -14.14
N VAL A 210 -18.23 21.35 -13.71
CA VAL A 210 -19.04 20.14 -13.59
C VAL A 210 -19.77 20.02 -12.24
N GLY A 211 -19.55 20.97 -11.32
CA GLY A 211 -20.34 21.13 -10.10
C GLY A 211 -19.80 20.42 -8.86
N PHE A 212 -18.48 20.16 -8.76
CA PHE A 212 -17.91 19.74 -7.49
C PHE A 212 -18.15 20.80 -6.40
N PRO A 213 -18.49 20.42 -5.15
CA PRO A 213 -18.71 21.39 -4.08
C PRO A 213 -17.45 22.25 -3.81
N PRO A 214 -17.63 23.52 -3.41
CA PRO A 214 -16.52 24.39 -3.04
C PRO A 214 -15.60 23.77 -2.00
N GLY A 215 -14.29 23.83 -2.26
CA GLY A 215 -13.24 23.35 -1.38
C GLY A 215 -12.89 21.87 -1.53
N VAL A 216 -13.69 21.07 -2.24
CA VAL A 216 -13.37 19.65 -2.49
C VAL A 216 -12.05 19.49 -3.24
N PHE A 217 -11.75 20.41 -4.14
CA PHE A 217 -10.47 20.50 -4.83
C PHE A 217 -9.94 21.93 -4.74
N ASN A 218 -8.65 22.07 -4.48
CA ASN A 218 -7.92 23.32 -4.45
C ASN A 218 -6.60 23.11 -5.18
N ALA A 219 -6.20 24.05 -6.04
CA ALA A 219 -4.96 23.98 -6.82
C ALA A 219 -4.09 25.20 -6.57
N LEU A 220 -2.82 24.95 -6.27
CA LEU A 220 -1.82 25.95 -5.94
C LEU A 220 -0.65 25.84 -6.93
N ASN A 221 -0.24 26.98 -7.48
CA ASN A 221 1.07 27.12 -8.09
C ASN A 221 1.99 27.71 -7.03
N GLY A 222 3.22 27.26 -6.89
CA GLY A 222 4.14 27.82 -5.90
C GLY A 222 5.49 27.11 -5.93
N TYR A 223 6.56 27.81 -5.56
CA TYR A 223 7.89 27.21 -5.54
C TYR A 223 7.94 26.05 -4.54
N GLY A 224 8.69 24.99 -4.87
CA GLY A 224 8.83 23.81 -4.02
C GLY A 224 9.24 24.14 -2.57
N GLY A 225 10.17 25.08 -2.40
CA GLY A 225 10.66 25.50 -1.07
C GLY A 225 9.69 26.38 -0.27
N GLU A 226 8.69 27.00 -0.92
CA GLU A 226 7.81 27.98 -0.29
C GLU A 226 6.41 27.41 -0.01
N ALA A 227 5.82 26.70 -0.97
CA ALA A 227 4.48 26.11 -0.83
C ALA A 227 4.53 24.64 -0.37
N GLY A 228 5.63 23.92 -0.63
CA GLY A 228 5.77 22.50 -0.31
C GLY A 228 5.81 22.20 1.20
N PRO A 229 6.81 22.70 1.95
CA PRO A 229 6.92 22.49 3.38
C PRO A 229 5.66 22.85 4.19
N PRO A 230 5.03 24.04 4.04
CA PRO A 230 3.83 24.35 4.81
C PRO A 230 2.68 23.39 4.48
N LEU A 231 2.56 22.91 3.24
CA LEU A 231 1.51 21.96 2.86
C LEU A 231 1.73 20.59 3.50
N VAL A 232 2.96 20.05 3.45
CA VAL A 232 3.32 18.75 4.03
C VAL A 232 3.19 18.78 5.56
N GLN A 233 3.57 19.88 6.20
CA GLN A 233 3.58 20.01 7.65
C GLN A 233 2.22 20.40 8.23
N HIS A 234 1.28 20.87 7.41
CA HIS A 234 -0.01 21.39 7.88
C HIS A 234 -0.75 20.37 8.78
N PRO A 235 -1.25 20.79 9.96
CA PRO A 235 -1.85 19.87 10.94
C PRO A 235 -3.18 19.25 10.50
N LEU A 236 -3.90 19.90 9.58
CA LEU A 236 -5.17 19.40 9.03
C LEU A 236 -5.01 18.51 7.78
N VAL A 237 -3.78 18.23 7.34
CA VAL A 237 -3.51 17.31 6.23
C VAL A 237 -3.29 15.91 6.81
N GLU A 238 -4.04 14.92 6.32
CA GLU A 238 -3.99 13.53 6.80
C GLU A 238 -3.04 12.65 5.97
N LYS A 239 -2.81 13.05 4.71
CA LYS A 239 -1.97 12.32 3.77
C LYS A 239 -1.21 13.25 2.84
N VAL A 240 0.01 12.85 2.47
CA VAL A 240 0.78 13.44 1.38
C VAL A 240 0.99 12.41 0.27
N ALA A 241 0.64 12.75 -0.97
CA ALA A 241 1.00 12.00 -2.16
C ALA A 241 1.97 12.86 -2.99
N PHE A 242 3.19 12.38 -3.19
CA PHE A 242 4.24 13.09 -3.91
C PHE A 242 4.74 12.25 -5.08
N THR A 243 4.86 12.88 -6.24
CA THR A 243 5.65 12.34 -7.36
C THR A 243 6.76 13.32 -7.73
N GLY A 244 8.01 12.86 -7.82
CA GLY A 244 9.15 13.70 -8.18
C GLY A 244 10.51 13.09 -7.80
N SER A 245 11.53 13.89 -7.54
CA SER A 245 12.87 13.34 -7.27
C SER A 245 12.96 12.62 -5.93
N THR A 246 13.81 11.58 -5.85
CA THR A 246 14.06 10.80 -4.62
C THR A 246 14.54 11.68 -3.47
N ALA A 247 15.42 12.65 -3.75
CA ALA A 247 15.93 13.58 -2.73
C ALA A 247 14.82 14.45 -2.11
N THR A 248 13.87 14.92 -2.92
CA THR A 248 12.70 15.67 -2.43
C THR A 248 11.71 14.75 -1.72
N GLY A 249 11.49 13.53 -2.24
CA GLY A 249 10.64 12.52 -1.59
C GLY A 249 11.11 12.18 -0.17
N ALA A 250 12.43 12.01 0.02
CA ALA A 250 13.02 11.79 1.34
C ALA A 250 12.75 12.95 2.32
N LYS A 251 12.91 14.21 1.87
CA LYS A 251 12.58 15.40 2.69
C LYS A 251 11.09 15.48 3.03
N ILE A 252 10.22 15.11 2.09
CA ILE A 252 8.77 15.07 2.33
C ILE A 252 8.44 14.01 3.39
N MET A 253 9.03 12.82 3.29
CA MET A 253 8.87 11.76 4.28
C MET A 253 9.34 12.20 5.67
N GLU A 254 10.51 12.85 5.76
CA GLU A 254 11.04 13.42 6.99
C GLU A 254 10.04 14.40 7.62
N MET A 255 9.52 15.35 6.84
CA MET A 255 8.54 16.33 7.32
C MET A 255 7.21 15.69 7.73
N ALA A 256 6.72 14.71 6.96
CA ALA A 256 5.47 14.00 7.22
C ALA A 256 5.52 13.13 8.49
N SER A 257 6.71 12.62 8.83
CA SER A 257 6.92 11.77 10.02
C SER A 257 6.56 12.47 11.33
N LYS A 258 6.69 13.80 11.40
CA LYS A 258 6.42 14.61 12.60
C LYS A 258 4.98 14.51 13.09
N THR A 259 4.05 14.19 12.21
CA THR A 259 2.63 13.98 12.56
C THR A 259 2.10 12.64 12.06
N LEU A 260 3.00 11.70 11.72
CA LEU A 260 2.66 10.35 11.24
C LEU A 260 1.65 10.34 10.08
N LYS A 261 1.76 11.29 9.15
CA LYS A 261 0.83 11.35 8.00
C LYS A 261 1.02 10.13 7.11
N ASN A 262 -0.06 9.65 6.50
CA ASN A 262 0.05 8.65 5.45
C ASN A 262 0.82 9.24 4.26
N ILE A 263 1.65 8.43 3.60
CA ILE A 263 2.43 8.88 2.44
C ILE A 263 2.28 7.92 1.27
N THR A 264 2.23 8.48 0.06
CA THR A 264 2.58 7.76 -1.17
C THR A 264 3.70 8.54 -1.82
N LEU A 265 4.80 7.88 -2.13
CA LEU A 265 5.96 8.47 -2.78
C LEU A 265 6.19 7.69 -4.07
N GLU A 266 6.09 8.37 -5.20
CA GLU A 266 6.58 7.88 -6.49
C GLU A 266 7.80 8.70 -6.85
N THR A 267 8.96 8.06 -6.94
CA THR A 267 10.21 8.78 -7.20
C THR A 267 10.97 8.21 -8.38
N GLY A 268 12.17 8.72 -8.60
CA GLY A 268 12.97 8.41 -9.78
C GLY A 268 13.26 6.91 -9.98
N GLY A 269 13.71 6.60 -11.18
CA GLY A 269 14.07 5.26 -11.61
C GLY A 269 15.43 5.21 -12.30
N LYS A 270 15.96 3.99 -12.37
CA LYS A 270 17.05 3.65 -13.30
C LYS A 270 16.72 2.31 -13.95
N SER A 271 15.57 2.27 -14.61
CA SER A 271 14.93 1.05 -15.09
C SER A 271 15.84 0.27 -16.05
N PRO A 272 16.09 -1.02 -15.81
CA PRO A 272 16.82 -1.87 -16.74
C PRO A 272 15.90 -2.42 -17.84
N LEU A 273 16.43 -2.59 -19.04
CA LEU A 273 15.81 -3.37 -20.11
C LEU A 273 16.81 -4.44 -20.54
N LEU A 274 16.44 -5.71 -20.34
CA LEU A 274 17.27 -6.87 -20.62
C LEU A 274 16.92 -7.42 -22.00
N VAL A 275 17.92 -7.57 -22.87
CA VAL A 275 17.78 -8.11 -24.22
C VAL A 275 18.56 -9.42 -24.33
N PHE A 276 17.85 -10.54 -24.32
CA PHE A 276 18.44 -11.86 -24.51
C PHE A 276 18.63 -12.18 -25.99
N SER A 277 19.61 -13.03 -26.31
CA SER A 277 19.98 -13.37 -27.70
C SER A 277 18.92 -14.13 -28.49
N ASP A 278 17.88 -14.65 -27.83
CA ASP A 278 16.76 -15.34 -28.46
C ASP A 278 15.56 -14.42 -28.74
N CYS A 279 15.63 -13.14 -28.40
CA CYS A 279 14.55 -12.18 -28.59
C CYS A 279 14.19 -11.95 -30.08
N ASP A 280 13.06 -11.27 -30.30
CA ASP A 280 12.85 -10.57 -31.56
C ASP A 280 13.69 -9.29 -31.55
N LEU A 281 14.82 -9.31 -32.27
CA LEU A 281 15.80 -8.21 -32.21
C LEU A 281 15.24 -6.90 -32.76
N ASP A 282 14.40 -6.94 -33.81
CA ASP A 282 13.85 -5.74 -34.42
C ASP A 282 12.86 -5.06 -33.48
N GLU A 283 12.00 -5.83 -32.83
CA GLU A 283 11.09 -5.31 -31.81
C GLU A 283 11.84 -4.85 -30.56
N ALA A 284 12.84 -5.60 -30.09
CA ALA A 284 13.65 -5.20 -28.94
C ALA A 284 14.35 -3.86 -29.17
N VAL A 285 14.88 -3.60 -30.37
CA VAL A 285 15.49 -2.31 -30.72
C VAL A 285 14.46 -1.17 -30.70
N LYS A 286 13.30 -1.36 -31.32
CA LYS A 286 12.23 -0.34 -31.39
C LYS A 286 11.69 0.01 -30.00
N TRP A 287 11.37 -1.00 -29.20
CA TRP A 287 10.88 -0.80 -27.84
C TRP A 287 11.95 -0.20 -26.93
N SER A 288 13.22 -0.59 -27.09
CA SER A 288 14.32 0.03 -26.34
C SER A 288 14.48 1.50 -26.69
N HIS A 289 14.35 1.87 -27.97
CA HIS A 289 14.41 3.27 -28.42
C HIS A 289 13.24 4.07 -27.84
N MET A 290 12.02 3.57 -28.02
CA MET A 290 10.81 4.21 -27.49
C MET A 290 10.90 4.39 -25.97
N GLY A 291 11.38 3.37 -25.25
CA GLY A 291 11.45 3.36 -23.79
C GLY A 291 12.40 4.38 -23.16
N ILE A 292 13.32 4.98 -23.92
CA ILE A 292 14.26 6.02 -23.41
C ILE A 292 14.19 7.35 -24.18
N MET A 293 13.73 7.35 -25.42
CA MET A 293 13.68 8.57 -26.24
C MET A 293 12.32 9.27 -26.21
N SER A 294 11.23 8.55 -25.87
CA SER A 294 9.90 9.15 -25.71
C SER A 294 9.89 10.23 -24.63
N ASN A 295 9.06 11.27 -24.82
CA ASN A 295 8.98 12.44 -23.92
C ASN A 295 10.38 13.03 -23.58
N GLN A 296 11.29 13.00 -24.55
CA GLN A 296 12.68 13.42 -24.41
C GLN A 296 13.43 12.72 -23.25
N GLY A 297 13.06 11.49 -22.89
CA GLY A 297 13.62 10.74 -21.76
C GLY A 297 13.23 11.27 -20.37
N GLN A 298 12.26 12.18 -20.29
CA GLN A 298 11.74 12.74 -19.04
C GLN A 298 10.62 11.85 -18.46
N ILE A 299 10.91 10.55 -18.30
CA ILE A 299 9.97 9.51 -17.84
C ILE A 299 10.61 8.79 -16.65
N CYS A 300 9.89 8.66 -15.53
CA CYS A 300 10.41 7.99 -14.33
C CYS A 300 10.75 6.51 -14.59
N THR A 301 9.96 5.84 -15.42
CA THR A 301 10.15 4.45 -15.84
C THR A 301 11.08 4.28 -17.04
N ALA A 302 11.67 5.36 -17.57
CA ALA A 302 12.51 5.29 -18.76
C ALA A 302 13.58 4.19 -18.63
N THR A 303 13.63 3.30 -19.62
CA THR A 303 14.57 2.18 -19.66
C THR A 303 15.96 2.65 -20.06
N SER A 304 16.56 3.46 -19.19
CA SER A 304 17.83 4.17 -19.42
C SER A 304 19.07 3.29 -19.30
N ARG A 305 18.92 2.04 -18.83
CA ARG A 305 19.97 1.01 -18.85
C ARG A 305 19.56 -0.14 -19.74
N LEU A 306 20.19 -0.25 -20.90
CA LEU A 306 20.02 -1.41 -21.77
C LEU A 306 21.11 -2.43 -21.42
N LEU A 307 20.68 -3.60 -20.98
CA LEU A 307 21.55 -4.75 -20.70
C LEU A 307 21.35 -5.73 -21.85
N VAL A 308 22.38 -6.01 -22.62
CA VAL A 308 22.25 -6.78 -23.88
C VAL A 308 23.20 -7.98 -23.86
N GLN A 309 22.69 -9.15 -24.21
CA GLN A 309 23.49 -10.37 -24.18
C GLN A 309 24.63 -10.31 -25.21
N ASP A 310 25.83 -10.72 -24.79
CA ASP A 310 27.09 -10.59 -25.53
C ASP A 310 27.02 -10.99 -27.01
N LYS A 311 26.35 -12.11 -27.32
CA LYS A 311 26.22 -12.67 -28.67
C LYS A 311 25.54 -11.74 -29.68
N ILE A 312 24.66 -10.85 -29.23
CA ILE A 312 23.90 -9.92 -30.09
C ILE A 312 24.25 -8.46 -29.86
N TYR A 313 25.18 -8.14 -28.95
CA TYR A 313 25.45 -6.77 -28.52
C TYR A 313 25.84 -5.85 -29.67
N ASP A 314 26.83 -6.24 -30.49
CA ASP A 314 27.36 -5.34 -31.52
C ASP A 314 26.29 -5.04 -32.58
N GLU A 315 25.50 -6.05 -32.94
CA GLU A 315 24.37 -5.91 -33.88
C GLU A 315 23.24 -5.04 -33.28
N PHE A 316 22.88 -5.28 -32.02
CA PHE A 316 21.87 -4.48 -31.32
C PHE A 316 22.29 -3.01 -31.25
N VAL A 317 23.53 -2.72 -30.83
CA VAL A 317 24.04 -1.35 -30.70
C VAL A 317 24.02 -0.63 -32.05
N GLN A 318 24.46 -1.31 -33.12
CA GLN A 318 24.42 -0.73 -34.47
C GLN A 318 22.99 -0.38 -34.89
N ARG A 319 22.05 -1.32 -34.75
CA ARG A 319 20.63 -1.10 -35.10
C ARG A 319 20.00 -0.02 -34.23
N PHE A 320 20.28 -0.01 -32.93
CA PHE A 320 19.77 0.99 -31.99
C PHE A 320 20.23 2.41 -32.34
N ILE A 321 21.51 2.59 -32.70
CA ILE A 321 22.03 3.89 -33.15
C ILE A 321 21.34 4.33 -34.44
N GLU A 322 21.14 3.43 -35.38
CA GLU A 322 20.44 3.73 -36.64
C GLU A 322 18.97 4.10 -36.42
N THR A 323 18.25 3.33 -35.61
CA THR A 323 16.87 3.65 -35.20
C THR A 323 16.81 5.01 -34.50
N THR A 324 17.74 5.29 -33.59
CA THR A 324 17.81 6.58 -32.89
C THR A 324 18.01 7.73 -33.88
N LYS A 325 18.93 7.61 -34.85
CA LYS A 325 19.18 8.66 -35.85
C LYS A 325 17.99 8.89 -36.78
N THR A 326 17.30 7.82 -37.16
CA THR A 326 16.20 7.87 -38.14
C THR A 326 14.88 8.31 -37.53
N VAL A 327 14.59 7.89 -36.29
CA VAL A 327 13.31 8.15 -35.60
C VAL A 327 13.36 9.40 -34.73
N SER A 328 14.43 9.64 -33.96
CA SER A 328 14.51 10.77 -33.01
C SER A 328 14.82 12.11 -33.69
N LYS A 329 13.92 12.55 -34.58
CA LYS A 329 13.92 13.91 -35.10
C LYS A 329 13.63 14.90 -33.97
N VAL A 330 14.63 15.70 -33.59
CA VAL A 330 14.49 16.73 -32.55
C VAL A 330 14.03 18.05 -33.17
N GLY A 331 12.98 18.66 -32.63
CA GLY A 331 12.37 19.85 -33.21
C GLY A 331 11.28 20.47 -32.33
N HIS A 332 10.53 21.43 -32.85
CA HIS A 332 9.44 22.04 -32.09
C HIS A 332 8.33 21.02 -31.83
N GLN A 333 7.68 21.16 -30.67
CA GLN A 333 6.56 20.34 -30.24
C GLN A 333 5.33 20.42 -31.17
N TRP A 334 5.29 21.41 -32.05
CA TRP A 334 4.20 21.67 -33.00
C TRP A 334 4.41 21.00 -34.36
N ASP A 335 5.63 20.58 -34.67
CA ASP A 335 5.97 20.02 -35.98
C ASP A 335 5.59 18.54 -36.03
N SER A 336 4.83 18.13 -37.06
CA SER A 336 4.31 16.76 -37.17
C SER A 336 5.38 15.69 -37.42
N GLU A 337 6.59 16.10 -37.82
CA GLU A 337 7.73 15.20 -38.00
C GLU A 337 8.63 15.10 -36.77
N THR A 338 8.41 15.94 -35.75
CA THR A 338 9.20 15.92 -34.52
C THR A 338 8.81 14.72 -33.68
N TYR A 339 9.80 13.93 -33.29
CA TYR A 339 9.65 12.86 -32.30
C TYR A 339 10.06 13.34 -30.90
N GLN A 340 11.02 14.25 -30.81
CA GLN A 340 11.60 14.68 -29.54
C GLN A 340 11.60 16.22 -29.42
N GLY A 341 10.93 16.75 -28.40
CA GLY A 341 10.85 18.19 -28.12
C GLY A 341 12.06 18.74 -27.34
N PRO A 342 11.98 19.97 -26.82
CA PRO A 342 12.95 20.48 -25.85
C PRO A 342 12.79 19.82 -24.47
N GLN A 343 13.82 19.96 -23.63
CA GLN A 343 13.73 19.68 -22.20
C GLN A 343 12.88 20.76 -21.53
N VAL A 344 12.15 20.41 -20.46
CA VAL A 344 11.16 21.30 -19.83
C VAL A 344 11.72 22.66 -19.37
N SER A 345 13.02 22.72 -19.04
CA SER A 345 13.61 23.91 -18.45
C SER A 345 15.11 24.00 -18.69
N ARG A 346 15.65 25.21 -18.54
CA ARG A 346 17.10 25.46 -18.58
C ARG A 346 17.87 24.62 -17.56
N GLN A 347 17.34 24.51 -16.35
CA GLN A 347 17.98 23.73 -15.28
C GLN A 347 18.11 22.25 -15.67
N GLN A 348 17.05 21.67 -16.25
CA GLN A 348 17.08 20.27 -16.67
C GLN A 348 18.00 20.04 -17.86
N TYR A 349 17.99 20.96 -18.82
CA TYR A 349 18.93 20.98 -19.94
C TYR A 349 20.39 21.00 -19.49
N ASP A 350 20.76 21.93 -18.60
CA ASP A 350 22.13 22.03 -18.10
C ASP A 350 22.54 20.77 -17.30
N ARG A 351 21.63 20.21 -16.48
CA ARG A 351 21.85 18.97 -15.74
C ARG A 351 22.16 17.80 -16.69
N ILE A 352 21.39 17.63 -17.76
CA ILE A 352 21.61 16.53 -18.72
C ILE A 352 22.97 16.66 -19.39
N LEU A 353 23.34 17.87 -19.83
CA LEU A 353 24.65 18.11 -20.44
C LEU A 353 25.81 17.88 -19.46
N GLU A 354 25.61 18.16 -18.17
CA GLU A 354 26.56 17.83 -17.13
C GLU A 354 26.76 16.31 -16.99
N TYR A 355 25.68 15.52 -16.95
CA TYR A 355 25.79 14.05 -16.91
C TYR A 355 26.46 13.46 -18.15
N ILE A 356 26.25 14.06 -19.33
CA ILE A 356 26.96 13.65 -20.54
C ILE A 356 28.47 13.91 -20.40
N LYS A 357 28.88 15.03 -19.83
CA LYS A 357 30.30 15.31 -19.53
C LYS A 357 30.86 14.32 -18.52
N ILE A 358 30.09 14.02 -17.46
CA ILE A 358 30.44 13.04 -16.43
C ILE A 358 30.71 11.67 -17.07
N GLY A 359 29.80 11.17 -17.90
CA GLY A 359 29.95 9.88 -18.58
C GLY A 359 31.25 9.78 -19.37
N LYS A 360 31.56 10.82 -20.16
CA LYS A 360 32.83 10.90 -20.92
C LYS A 360 34.05 10.90 -19.98
N SER A 361 33.99 11.65 -18.89
CA SER A 361 35.12 11.76 -17.94
C SER A 361 35.37 10.49 -17.13
N GLU A 362 34.34 9.66 -16.94
CA GLU A 362 34.43 8.39 -16.21
C GLU A 362 34.75 7.20 -17.12
N GLY A 363 34.94 7.44 -18.42
CA GLY A 363 35.42 6.45 -19.38
C GLY A 363 34.35 5.75 -20.21
N ALA A 364 33.08 6.21 -20.18
CA ALA A 364 32.06 5.70 -21.08
C ALA A 364 32.33 6.10 -22.53
N THR A 365 32.14 5.18 -23.48
CA THR A 365 32.30 5.45 -24.91
C THR A 365 31.06 6.18 -25.44
N LEU A 366 31.21 7.42 -25.91
CA LEU A 366 30.11 8.14 -26.59
C LEU A 366 29.93 7.59 -28.01
N LEU A 367 28.82 6.88 -28.25
CA LEU A 367 28.52 6.25 -29.53
C LEU A 367 27.67 7.14 -30.45
N ALA A 368 26.80 7.98 -29.87
CA ALA A 368 25.98 8.94 -30.61
C ALA A 368 25.56 10.12 -29.72
N GLY A 369 25.31 11.27 -30.34
CA GLY A 369 24.79 12.47 -29.67
C GLY A 369 25.77 13.12 -28.70
N GLY A 370 25.29 13.46 -27.50
CA GLY A 370 26.12 13.97 -26.41
C GLY A 370 26.44 15.46 -26.50
N GLN A 371 25.62 16.24 -27.21
CA GLN A 371 25.71 17.69 -27.38
C GLN A 371 24.32 18.33 -27.44
N PRO A 372 24.22 19.66 -27.27
CA PRO A 372 23.05 20.41 -27.73
C PRO A 372 22.77 20.17 -29.21
N VAL A 373 21.50 20.23 -29.63
CA VAL A 373 21.16 20.13 -31.07
C VAL A 373 21.77 21.29 -31.85
N ASP A 374 21.59 22.52 -31.37
CA ASP A 374 22.24 23.73 -31.87
C ASP A 374 22.36 24.75 -30.74
N ALA A 375 23.56 24.89 -30.18
CA ALA A 375 23.81 25.80 -29.05
C ALA A 375 23.71 27.29 -29.42
N SER A 376 23.63 27.63 -30.71
CA SER A 376 23.44 29.01 -31.19
C SER A 376 21.97 29.42 -31.28
N LYS A 377 21.06 28.44 -31.25
CA LYS A 377 19.61 28.66 -31.32
C LYS A 377 18.98 28.65 -29.94
N LYS A 378 17.80 29.26 -29.89
CA LYS A 378 16.92 29.23 -28.72
C LYS A 378 16.32 27.85 -28.51
N GLY A 379 16.00 27.57 -27.25
CA GLY A 379 15.29 26.36 -26.83
C GLY A 379 16.21 25.30 -26.23
N PHE A 380 15.63 24.47 -25.38
CA PHE A 380 16.36 23.54 -24.51
C PHE A 380 16.55 22.17 -25.17
N PHE A 381 17.09 22.13 -26.39
CA PHE A 381 17.19 20.91 -27.19
C PHE A 381 18.49 20.13 -26.96
N VAL A 382 18.36 18.87 -26.52
CA VAL A 382 19.48 17.94 -26.32
C VAL A 382 19.41 16.83 -27.36
N GLN A 383 20.56 16.47 -27.96
CA GLN A 383 20.63 15.34 -28.87
C GLN A 383 20.36 14.00 -28.14
N PRO A 384 19.62 13.06 -28.74
CA PRO A 384 19.55 11.68 -28.29
C PRO A 384 20.97 11.11 -28.13
N THR A 385 21.30 10.65 -26.93
CA THR A 385 22.67 10.32 -26.55
C THR A 385 22.78 8.85 -26.18
N VAL A 386 23.79 8.18 -26.75
CA VAL A 386 24.04 6.76 -26.55
C VAL A 386 25.46 6.57 -26.03
N PHE A 387 25.57 5.99 -24.83
CA PHE A 387 26.84 5.53 -24.27
C PHE A 387 26.95 4.01 -24.35
N GLY A 388 28.09 3.51 -24.84
CA GLY A 388 28.47 2.11 -24.76
C GLY A 388 29.66 1.90 -23.81
N ASP A 389 30.02 0.64 -23.61
CA ASP A 389 31.15 0.22 -22.75
C ASP A 389 31.05 0.80 -21.33
N VAL A 390 29.82 0.94 -20.82
CA VAL A 390 29.56 1.56 -19.52
C VAL A 390 29.76 0.54 -18.40
N HIS A 391 30.61 0.89 -17.43
CA HIS A 391 30.82 0.11 -16.21
C HIS A 391 29.75 0.43 -15.16
N HIS A 392 29.27 -0.56 -14.42
CA HIS A 392 28.16 -0.44 -13.45
C HIS A 392 28.44 0.48 -12.24
N GLN A 393 29.69 0.92 -12.07
CA GLN A 393 30.11 1.88 -11.03
C GLN A 393 30.05 3.35 -11.51
N MET A 394 29.96 3.59 -12.82
CA MET A 394 29.89 4.96 -13.37
C MET A 394 28.59 5.63 -12.96
N ARG A 395 28.61 6.95 -12.73
CA ARG A 395 27.42 7.70 -12.33
C ARG A 395 26.32 7.65 -13.38
N VAL A 396 26.65 7.67 -14.68
CA VAL A 396 25.65 7.53 -15.75
C VAL A 396 24.92 6.19 -15.75
N PHE A 397 25.49 5.15 -15.13
CA PHE A 397 24.81 3.87 -14.89
C PHE A 397 23.98 3.89 -13.61
N ARG A 398 24.42 4.58 -12.56
CA ARG A 398 23.77 4.52 -11.23
C ARG A 398 22.70 5.59 -10.99
N GLU A 399 22.90 6.77 -11.55
CA GLU A 399 22.08 7.96 -11.25
C GLU A 399 21.06 8.23 -12.36
N GLU A 400 19.90 8.75 -11.95
CA GLU A 400 18.86 9.20 -12.85
C GLU A 400 19.26 10.54 -13.51
N ILE A 401 19.35 10.51 -14.84
CA ILE A 401 19.66 11.67 -15.67
C ILE A 401 18.38 12.43 -16.04
N PHE A 402 17.30 11.68 -16.31
CA PHE A 402 15.98 12.20 -16.68
C PHE A 402 15.98 13.02 -17.97
N GLY A 403 16.64 12.48 -18.99
CA GLY A 403 16.78 13.07 -20.32
C GLY A 403 17.06 11.97 -21.35
N PRO A 404 17.28 12.32 -22.63
CA PRO A 404 17.35 11.37 -23.74
C PRO A 404 18.75 10.74 -23.81
N VAL A 405 19.17 10.08 -22.74
CA VAL A 405 20.50 9.53 -22.53
C VAL A 405 20.38 8.07 -22.08
N VAL A 406 20.92 7.17 -22.89
CA VAL A 406 20.92 5.73 -22.62
C VAL A 406 22.34 5.20 -22.40
N VAL A 407 22.48 4.24 -21.49
CA VAL A 407 23.72 3.45 -21.34
C VAL A 407 23.46 2.02 -21.78
N ILE A 408 24.40 1.42 -22.50
CA ILE A 408 24.34 0.04 -22.99
C ILE A 408 25.50 -0.76 -22.40
N THR A 409 25.20 -1.88 -21.77
CA THR A 409 26.16 -2.76 -21.08
C THR A 409 25.93 -4.22 -21.47
N LYS A 410 27.01 -5.00 -21.62
CA LYS A 410 26.98 -6.43 -21.94
C LYS A 410 26.64 -7.28 -20.71
N PHE A 411 26.03 -8.43 -20.92
CA PHE A 411 26.00 -9.55 -19.98
C PHE A 411 26.16 -10.88 -20.74
N SER A 412 26.61 -11.94 -20.09
CA SER A 412 26.81 -13.26 -20.71
C SER A 412 25.68 -14.25 -20.41
N ASP A 413 25.14 -14.25 -19.19
CA ASP A 413 24.09 -15.17 -18.75
C ASP A 413 22.97 -14.50 -17.93
N GLU A 414 21.92 -15.27 -17.64
CA GLU A 414 20.71 -14.84 -16.92
C GLU A 414 21.03 -14.35 -15.49
N GLU A 415 22.00 -14.98 -14.82
CA GLU A 415 22.40 -14.62 -13.46
C GLU A 415 23.13 -13.27 -13.43
N GLU A 416 24.07 -13.05 -14.36
CA GLU A 416 24.74 -11.77 -14.50
C GLU A 416 23.76 -10.65 -14.89
N ALA A 417 22.81 -10.94 -15.79
CA ALA A 417 21.79 -9.98 -16.20
C ALA A 417 20.96 -9.49 -15.00
N LEU A 418 20.50 -10.42 -14.15
CA LEU A 418 19.76 -10.12 -12.92
C LEU A 418 20.61 -9.31 -11.92
N LYS A 419 21.87 -9.70 -11.72
CA LYS A 419 22.79 -8.98 -10.83
C LYS A 419 22.98 -7.53 -11.28
N LEU A 420 23.21 -7.30 -12.57
CA LEU A 420 23.36 -5.95 -13.13
C LEU A 420 22.05 -5.17 -13.10
N ALA A 421 20.92 -5.82 -13.39
CA ALA A 421 19.60 -5.21 -13.34
C ALA A 421 19.28 -4.68 -11.93
N ASN A 422 19.59 -5.48 -10.90
CA ASN A 422 19.29 -5.17 -9.50
C ASN A 422 20.35 -4.29 -8.81
N ASP A 423 21.56 -4.14 -9.37
CA ASP A 423 22.61 -3.23 -8.85
C ASP A 423 22.28 -1.75 -9.13
N THR A 424 21.29 -1.28 -8.40
CA THR A 424 20.84 0.11 -8.37
C THR A 424 20.07 0.34 -7.07
N THR A 425 20.06 1.58 -6.59
CA THR A 425 19.24 1.99 -5.44
C THR A 425 17.75 2.09 -5.80
N TYR A 426 17.43 2.07 -7.09
CA TYR A 426 16.08 2.24 -7.64
C TYR A 426 15.42 0.88 -7.93
N GLY A 427 14.09 0.90 -8.09
CA GLY A 427 13.29 -0.29 -8.40
C GLY A 427 11.90 0.09 -8.90
N LEU A 428 11.81 0.96 -9.91
CA LEU A 428 10.54 1.42 -10.46
C LEU A 428 9.99 0.47 -11.53
N GLY A 429 10.50 0.58 -12.76
CA GLY A 429 10.16 -0.30 -13.87
C GLY A 429 11.33 -1.16 -14.32
N ALA A 430 11.05 -2.22 -15.08
CA ALA A 430 12.02 -3.02 -15.80
C ALA A 430 11.38 -3.66 -17.03
N ALA A 431 12.18 -4.01 -18.04
CA ALA A 431 11.69 -4.72 -19.22
C ALA A 431 12.59 -5.91 -19.59
N VAL A 432 12.00 -6.95 -20.16
CA VAL A 432 12.70 -8.19 -20.54
C VAL A 432 12.28 -8.62 -21.95
N PHE A 433 13.25 -8.76 -22.86
CA PHE A 433 13.06 -9.21 -24.23
C PHE A 433 13.67 -10.60 -24.43
N THR A 434 12.83 -11.59 -24.68
CA THR A 434 13.19 -13.00 -24.90
C THR A 434 11.99 -13.76 -25.50
N LYS A 435 12.26 -14.83 -26.26
CA LYS A 435 11.20 -15.75 -26.75
C LYS A 435 10.99 -16.92 -25.80
N ASP A 436 11.95 -17.20 -24.92
CA ASP A 436 11.82 -18.12 -23.80
C ASP A 436 10.91 -17.53 -22.71
N ILE A 437 9.64 -17.96 -22.70
CA ILE A 437 8.66 -17.48 -21.74
C ILE A 437 8.95 -17.96 -20.31
N GLU A 438 9.61 -19.11 -20.13
CA GLU A 438 9.99 -19.59 -18.80
C GLU A 438 11.06 -18.69 -18.21
N ARG A 439 12.06 -18.29 -19.02
CA ARG A 439 13.03 -17.25 -18.66
C ARG A 439 12.33 -15.94 -18.33
N ALA A 440 11.43 -15.49 -19.19
CA ALA A 440 10.75 -14.21 -18.98
C ALA A 440 10.06 -14.16 -17.61
N HIS A 441 9.37 -15.24 -17.20
CA HIS A 441 8.73 -15.33 -15.89
C HIS A 441 9.73 -15.43 -14.73
N ARG A 442 10.82 -16.20 -14.84
CA ARG A 442 11.87 -16.25 -13.81
C ARG A 442 12.51 -14.88 -13.60
N VAL A 443 12.96 -14.25 -14.69
CA VAL A 443 13.58 -12.94 -14.66
C VAL A 443 12.61 -11.88 -14.13
N ALA A 444 11.35 -11.89 -14.54
CA ALA A 444 10.35 -10.95 -14.03
C ALA A 444 10.06 -11.14 -12.52
N ALA A 445 10.15 -12.36 -12.00
CA ALA A 445 9.98 -12.62 -10.57
C ALA A 445 11.19 -12.16 -9.74
N ASP A 446 12.40 -12.25 -10.30
CA ASP A 446 13.66 -11.99 -9.58
C ASP A 446 14.20 -10.56 -9.76
N ILE A 447 13.73 -9.81 -10.76
CA ILE A 447 14.05 -8.38 -10.88
C ILE A 447 13.33 -7.60 -9.77
N GLU A 448 14.10 -6.79 -9.03
CA GLU A 448 13.61 -5.96 -7.94
C GLU A 448 13.05 -4.63 -8.47
N ALA A 449 11.91 -4.70 -9.15
CA ALA A 449 11.16 -3.57 -9.66
C ALA A 449 9.67 -3.66 -9.29
N GLY A 450 8.98 -2.52 -9.26
CA GLY A 450 7.55 -2.46 -9.00
C GLY A 450 6.69 -2.91 -10.18
N MET A 451 7.21 -2.74 -11.41
CA MET A 451 6.58 -3.15 -12.65
C MET A 451 7.61 -3.80 -13.57
N VAL A 452 7.22 -4.88 -14.25
CA VAL A 452 8.05 -5.56 -15.26
C VAL A 452 7.25 -5.79 -16.53
N TRP A 453 7.76 -5.29 -17.66
CA TRP A 453 7.23 -5.56 -18.99
C TRP A 453 7.97 -6.72 -19.64
N ILE A 454 7.24 -7.62 -20.30
CA ILE A 454 7.81 -8.73 -21.08
C ILE A 454 7.52 -8.44 -22.55
N ASN A 455 8.57 -8.26 -23.36
CA ASN A 455 8.51 -7.95 -24.78
C ASN A 455 7.78 -6.62 -25.13
N SER A 456 7.68 -5.70 -24.18
CA SER A 456 7.24 -4.30 -24.35
C SER A 456 7.94 -3.40 -23.33
N THR A 457 7.60 -2.11 -23.29
CA THR A 457 8.01 -1.19 -22.21
C THR A 457 7.11 0.06 -22.23
N GLN A 458 6.95 0.70 -21.07
CA GLN A 458 6.22 1.97 -20.87
C GLN A 458 4.70 1.95 -21.10
N ASP A 459 4.12 0.86 -21.60
CA ASP A 459 2.68 0.70 -21.61
C ASP A 459 2.13 0.72 -20.17
N SER A 460 1.03 1.46 -19.98
CA SER A 460 0.41 1.71 -18.69
C SER A 460 -1.08 1.88 -18.86
N GLU A 461 -1.85 1.21 -18.01
CA GLU A 461 -3.30 1.31 -17.99
C GLU A 461 -3.80 1.66 -16.58
N PRO A 462 -4.91 2.44 -16.46
CA PRO A 462 -5.40 2.89 -15.16
C PRO A 462 -5.77 1.77 -14.17
N TYR A 463 -5.97 0.55 -14.66
CA TYR A 463 -6.35 -0.61 -13.86
C TYR A 463 -5.17 -1.48 -13.42
N ILE A 464 -3.94 -1.19 -13.88
CA ILE A 464 -2.72 -1.87 -13.45
C ILE A 464 -2.03 -0.99 -12.39
N PRO A 465 -1.63 -1.53 -11.22
CA PRO A 465 -0.97 -0.75 -10.19
C PRO A 465 0.40 -0.26 -10.66
N PHE A 466 0.69 1.01 -10.42
CA PHE A 466 1.95 1.65 -10.74
C PHE A 466 2.67 2.04 -9.46
N GLY A 467 3.93 1.69 -9.32
CA GLY A 467 4.80 2.26 -8.31
C GLY A 467 5.98 1.41 -7.91
N GLY A 468 7.01 2.05 -7.36
CA GLY A 468 8.32 1.43 -7.17
C GLY A 468 8.51 0.63 -5.87
N VAL A 469 9.68 -0.01 -5.78
CA VAL A 469 10.29 -0.55 -4.56
C VAL A 469 11.65 0.15 -4.32
N LYS A 470 12.36 -0.21 -3.24
CA LYS A 470 13.65 0.42 -2.85
C LYS A 470 13.50 1.94 -2.71
N GLN A 471 14.41 2.73 -3.27
CA GLN A 471 14.34 4.20 -3.27
C GLN A 471 13.50 4.77 -4.42
N SER A 472 12.76 3.94 -5.17
CA SER A 472 11.82 4.43 -6.18
C SER A 472 10.45 4.76 -5.62
N GLY A 473 10.14 4.43 -4.37
CA GLY A 473 8.90 4.87 -3.78
C GLY A 473 8.35 4.03 -2.63
N ILE A 474 7.20 4.46 -2.12
CA ILE A 474 6.37 3.80 -1.11
C ILE A 474 4.91 3.92 -1.53
N GLY A 475 4.21 2.80 -1.59
CA GLY A 475 2.81 2.73 -2.01
C GLY A 475 2.65 2.47 -3.50
N ARG A 476 1.42 2.58 -3.99
CA ARG A 476 1.06 2.43 -5.41
C ARG A 476 0.06 3.51 -5.80
N GLU A 477 0.15 3.95 -7.05
CA GLU A 477 -0.90 4.66 -7.76
C GLU A 477 -1.59 3.71 -8.75
N LEU A 478 -2.69 4.15 -9.37
CA LEU A 478 -3.49 3.34 -10.29
C LEU A 478 -4.05 2.04 -9.68
N GLY A 479 -4.89 1.33 -10.45
CA GLY A 479 -5.50 0.07 -10.04
C GLY A 479 -6.38 0.17 -8.79
N GLU A 480 -6.74 -0.98 -8.24
CA GLU A 480 -7.39 -1.05 -6.93
C GLU A 480 -6.42 -0.66 -5.79
N ALA A 481 -5.13 -0.99 -5.94
CA ALA A 481 -4.09 -0.67 -4.97
C ALA A 481 -3.99 0.85 -4.69
N GLY A 482 -4.20 1.69 -5.70
CA GLY A 482 -4.25 3.15 -5.54
C GLY A 482 -5.38 3.61 -4.60
N LEU A 483 -6.52 2.92 -4.53
CA LEU A 483 -7.61 3.25 -3.61
C LEU A 483 -7.24 3.00 -2.14
N GLU A 484 -6.39 2.00 -1.89
CA GLU A 484 -5.95 1.66 -0.54
C GLU A 484 -5.21 2.81 0.12
N ALA A 485 -4.41 3.53 -0.66
CA ALA A 485 -3.68 4.70 -0.19
C ALA A 485 -4.58 5.86 0.24
N TYR A 486 -5.87 5.86 -0.11
CA TYR A 486 -6.82 6.97 0.10
C TYR A 486 -8.00 6.62 1.01
N SER A 487 -7.96 5.48 1.70
CA SER A 487 -9.00 5.11 2.67
C SER A 487 -8.43 4.41 3.90
N ASN A 488 -9.10 4.59 5.04
CA ASN A 488 -8.80 3.91 6.29
C ASN A 488 -9.80 2.77 6.53
N THR A 489 -9.29 1.61 6.97
CA THR A 489 -10.12 0.50 7.43
C THR A 489 -10.47 0.69 8.90
N LYS A 490 -11.77 0.83 9.20
CA LYS A 490 -12.29 0.90 10.57
C LYS A 490 -13.01 -0.39 10.94
N SER A 491 -12.49 -1.11 11.92
CA SER A 491 -13.17 -2.28 12.50
C SER A 491 -14.28 -1.85 13.45
N VAL A 492 -15.47 -2.44 13.26
CA VAL A 492 -16.63 -2.27 14.14
C VAL A 492 -16.94 -3.61 14.80
N HIS A 493 -17.11 -3.59 16.11
CA HIS A 493 -17.44 -4.75 16.91
C HIS A 493 -18.79 -4.56 17.59
N VAL A 494 -19.71 -5.47 17.33
CA VAL A 494 -21.04 -5.48 17.95
C VAL A 494 -21.11 -6.70 18.86
N ASN A 495 -21.29 -6.45 20.16
CA ASN A 495 -21.60 -7.50 21.12
C ASN A 495 -23.05 -7.93 20.92
N LEU A 496 -23.27 -9.20 20.56
CA LEU A 496 -24.59 -9.79 20.32
C LEU A 496 -25.09 -10.66 21.49
N GLY A 497 -24.42 -10.65 22.64
CA GLY A 497 -24.86 -11.42 23.80
C GLY A 497 -23.75 -11.89 24.74
N ALA A 498 -22.48 -11.54 24.49
CA ALA A 498 -21.42 -11.76 25.45
C ALA A 498 -21.72 -11.00 26.74
N ARG A 499 -21.89 -11.75 27.83
CA ARG A 499 -22.05 -11.21 29.18
C ARG A 499 -20.71 -11.28 29.88
N LEU A 500 -20.34 -10.20 30.58
CA LEU A 500 -19.31 -10.30 31.60
C LEU A 500 -19.86 -11.23 32.69
N TYR A 501 -19.06 -12.18 33.17
CA TYR A 501 -19.48 -13.08 34.24
C TYR A 501 -20.08 -12.27 35.40
N SER A 502 -21.30 -12.64 35.83
CA SER A 502 -21.91 -12.14 37.08
C SER A 502 -21.23 -12.72 38.33
N ASP A 503 -20.42 -13.77 38.15
CA ASP A 503 -19.93 -14.62 39.24
C ASP A 503 -18.41 -14.46 39.46
N LEU A 504 -17.89 -13.25 39.23
CA LEU A 504 -16.86 -12.79 40.16
C LEU A 504 -17.60 -12.45 41.45
N GLU A 505 -17.90 -13.47 42.25
CA GLU A 505 -17.82 -13.28 43.70
C GLU A 505 -16.45 -12.65 43.92
N LEU A 506 -16.40 -11.33 44.11
CA LEU A 506 -15.27 -10.71 44.78
C LEU A 506 -15.08 -11.59 46.03
N PRO A 507 -13.93 -12.28 46.20
CA PRO A 507 -13.78 -13.22 47.30
C PRO A 507 -14.23 -12.51 48.56
N SER A 508 -15.30 -13.01 49.17
CA SER A 508 -15.78 -12.43 50.42
C SER A 508 -14.62 -12.58 51.39
N TYR A 509 -14.02 -11.46 51.76
CA TYR A 509 -13.04 -11.48 52.83
C TYR A 509 -13.84 -11.85 54.07
N ASP A 510 -13.64 -13.07 54.56
CA ASP A 510 -14.18 -13.48 55.84
C ASP A 510 -13.57 -12.57 56.91
N THR A 511 -14.32 -11.55 57.33
CA THR A 511 -13.93 -10.63 58.39
C THR A 511 -13.99 -11.29 59.78
N THR A 512 -14.39 -12.56 59.85
CA THR A 512 -14.49 -13.36 61.08
C THR A 512 -13.48 -14.50 61.16
N ALA A 513 -12.76 -14.81 60.07
CA ALA A 513 -11.59 -15.67 60.14
C ALA A 513 -10.50 -14.92 60.93
N ALA A 514 -10.32 -15.33 62.19
CA ALA A 514 -9.18 -14.88 62.99
C ALA A 514 -7.91 -15.08 62.15
N ALA A 515 -7.17 -13.99 61.92
CA ALA A 515 -5.90 -14.03 61.23
C ALA A 515 -5.08 -15.18 61.82
N PRO A 516 -4.60 -16.15 61.01
CA PRO A 516 -3.65 -17.13 61.52
C PRO A 516 -2.51 -16.35 62.15
N ASN A 517 -2.23 -16.63 63.42
CA ASN A 517 -1.11 -16.06 64.16
C ASN A 517 0.19 -16.43 63.43
N TYR A 518 0.57 -15.63 62.44
CA TYR A 518 1.92 -15.63 61.93
C TYR A 518 2.76 -14.95 62.99
N THR A 519 3.34 -15.75 63.89
CA THR A 519 4.55 -15.38 64.60
C THR A 519 5.55 -14.89 63.56
N THR A 520 5.86 -13.60 63.61
CA THR A 520 6.90 -12.97 62.81
C THR A 520 8.21 -13.73 63.02
N PRO A 521 8.80 -14.35 61.98
CA PRO A 521 10.18 -14.79 62.06
C PRO A 521 11.03 -13.54 62.21
N THR A 522 11.73 -13.44 63.34
CA THR A 522 12.79 -12.47 63.56
C THR A 522 13.76 -12.48 62.38
N THR A 523 14.06 -11.28 61.89
CA THR A 523 15.04 -10.96 60.86
C THR A 523 16.33 -11.77 60.99
N SER A 524 16.51 -12.78 60.14
CA SER A 524 17.83 -13.30 59.81
C SER A 524 17.83 -13.93 58.42
N ALA A 525 18.58 -13.30 57.51
CA ALA A 525 19.11 -13.81 56.24
C ALA A 525 18.10 -14.25 55.16
N LEU A 526 17.71 -13.30 54.30
CA LEU A 526 17.33 -13.61 52.92
C LEU A 526 18.61 -13.68 52.04
N PRO A 527 18.77 -14.69 51.17
CA PRO A 527 19.89 -14.77 50.23
C PRO A 527 19.93 -13.59 49.25
N LYS A 528 21.13 -13.14 48.88
CA LYS A 528 21.38 -11.91 48.11
C LYS A 528 20.87 -11.86 46.66
N ASP A 529 20.24 -12.93 46.13
CA ASP A 529 19.90 -13.02 44.70
C ASP A 529 18.39 -13.24 44.40
N SER A 530 17.48 -12.91 45.32
CA SER A 530 16.04 -12.95 45.02
C SER A 530 15.57 -11.67 44.32
N ILE A 531 15.26 -11.78 43.03
CA ILE A 531 14.54 -10.76 42.23
C ILE A 531 13.11 -10.64 42.80
N VAL A 532 12.78 -9.48 43.37
CA VAL A 532 11.43 -9.13 43.83
C VAL A 532 10.66 -8.54 42.64
N SER A 533 9.50 -9.09 42.25
CA SER A 533 8.67 -8.47 41.22
C SER A 533 7.96 -7.21 41.76
N PRO A 534 7.76 -6.15 40.96
CA PRO A 534 7.11 -4.93 41.45
C PRO A 534 5.68 -5.20 41.93
N ALA A 535 5.34 -4.71 43.12
CA ALA A 535 3.97 -4.74 43.62
C ALA A 535 3.10 -3.77 42.80
N THR A 536 1.94 -4.25 42.34
CA THR A 536 0.97 -3.45 41.57
C THR A 536 -0.14 -2.96 42.50
N LEU A 537 -0.33 -1.64 42.62
CA LEU A 537 -1.45 -1.04 43.35
C LEU A 537 -2.46 -0.44 42.36
N TYR A 538 -3.74 -0.79 42.50
CA TYR A 538 -4.82 -0.35 41.61
C TYR A 538 -5.75 0.60 42.37
N ILE A 539 -5.79 1.87 41.98
CA ILE A 539 -6.70 2.87 42.56
C ILE A 539 -7.40 3.64 41.44
N ALA A 540 -8.73 3.74 41.51
CA ALA A 540 -9.58 4.56 40.65
C ALA A 540 -9.35 4.39 39.13
N GLY A 541 -9.13 3.16 38.67
CA GLY A 541 -9.08 2.84 37.24
C GLY A 541 -7.77 3.17 36.53
N ARG A 542 -6.67 3.41 37.27
CA ARG A 542 -5.31 3.49 36.70
C ARG A 542 -4.34 2.56 37.42
N PHE A 543 -3.45 1.92 36.63
CA PHE A 543 -2.29 1.20 37.15
C PHE A 543 -1.21 2.21 37.51
N ILE A 544 -0.68 2.13 38.73
CA ILE A 544 0.52 2.86 39.13
C ILE A 544 1.66 1.85 39.20
N TYR A 545 2.65 2.01 38.34
CA TYR A 545 3.89 1.24 38.39
C TYR A 545 4.92 2.04 39.19
N SER A 546 5.45 1.47 40.27
CA SER A 546 6.69 1.97 40.89
C SER A 546 7.84 1.14 40.37
N THR A 547 8.81 1.79 39.72
CA THR A 547 10.04 1.15 39.22
C THR A 547 11.23 1.32 40.18
N ASP A 548 11.02 1.86 41.38
CA ASP A 548 12.10 2.10 42.34
C ASP A 548 11.78 1.48 43.72
N PRO A 549 12.60 0.53 44.24
CA PRO A 549 12.40 -0.06 45.56
C PRO A 549 12.72 0.86 46.75
N GLN A 550 13.23 2.08 46.56
CA GLN A 550 13.71 2.92 47.68
C GLN A 550 13.07 4.29 47.90
N GLU A 551 12.08 4.72 47.10
CA GLU A 551 11.38 5.98 47.37
C GLU A 551 10.01 5.79 48.01
N SER A 552 9.86 6.27 49.24
CA SER A 552 8.57 6.41 49.93
C SER A 552 7.78 7.59 49.33
N PRO A 553 6.50 7.44 48.94
CA PRO A 553 5.75 8.55 48.39
C PRO A 553 5.24 9.46 49.50
N LEU A 554 6.02 10.49 49.83
CA LEU A 554 5.52 11.72 50.44
C LEU A 554 5.25 12.71 49.31
N TYR A 555 4.02 12.76 48.82
CA TYR A 555 3.55 13.87 47.99
C TYR A 555 2.38 14.57 48.69
N GLU A 556 2.63 15.81 49.11
CA GLU A 556 1.62 16.79 49.51
C GLU A 556 0.73 17.14 48.31
N PHE A 557 -0.59 17.02 48.46
CA PHE A 557 -1.54 17.50 47.46
C PHE A 557 -1.78 19.00 47.66
N SER A 558 -1.14 19.84 46.84
CA SER A 558 -1.54 21.24 46.65
C SER A 558 -2.64 21.32 45.59
N HIS A 559 -3.86 21.62 46.04
CA HIS A 559 -4.98 22.28 45.36
C HIS A 559 -4.91 22.44 43.82
N ASP A 560 -5.77 21.71 43.10
CA ASP A 560 -6.64 22.31 42.10
C ASP A 560 -7.84 21.39 41.75
N ILE A 561 -9.03 21.99 41.76
CA ILE A 561 -10.33 21.36 41.58
C ILE A 561 -10.65 21.34 40.08
N SER A 562 -10.98 20.17 39.51
CA SER A 562 -11.52 20.06 38.15
C SER A 562 -12.90 19.40 38.17
N TYR A 563 -13.90 20.09 37.65
CA TYR A 563 -15.30 19.65 37.57
C TYR A 563 -15.47 18.57 36.48
N LEU A 564 -16.23 17.51 36.78
CA LEU A 564 -16.76 16.59 35.76
C LEU A 564 -18.17 17.05 35.38
N HIS A 565 -18.36 17.39 34.11
CA HIS A 565 -19.68 17.62 33.52
C HIS A 565 -20.23 16.29 33.00
N ASP A 566 -21.30 15.78 33.65
CA ASP A 566 -22.22 14.80 33.08
C ASP A 566 -23.65 15.34 33.24
N ASN A 567 -24.49 15.09 32.25
CA ASN A 567 -25.79 15.72 32.10
C ASN A 567 -26.73 15.38 33.28
N ASP A 568 -27.25 16.44 33.91
CA ASP A 568 -28.42 16.51 34.80
C ASP A 568 -28.34 16.08 36.29
N ARG A 569 -27.17 15.98 36.94
CA ARG A 569 -27.12 15.97 38.43
C ARG A 569 -25.92 16.73 39.00
N ASN A 570 -26.19 17.85 39.68
CA ASN A 570 -25.21 18.57 40.49
C ASN A 570 -24.75 17.71 41.69
N VAL A 571 -23.52 17.23 41.69
CA VAL A 571 -22.88 16.66 42.89
C VAL A 571 -21.86 17.67 43.41
N LYS A 572 -22.15 18.24 44.58
CA LYS A 572 -21.26 19.11 45.34
C LYS A 572 -20.35 18.23 46.21
N VAL A 573 -19.04 18.28 46.00
CA VAL A 573 -18.07 17.63 46.91
C VAL A 573 -17.49 18.73 47.80
N GLU A 574 -17.95 18.79 49.06
CA GLU A 574 -17.36 19.69 50.07
C GLU A 574 -16.40 18.90 50.97
N ARG A 575 -15.12 19.29 50.91
CA ARG A 575 -14.06 19.16 51.93
C ARG A 575 -13.71 17.75 52.43
N ILE A 576 -12.43 17.37 52.25
CA ILE A 576 -11.78 16.27 52.98
C ILE A 576 -10.95 16.91 54.08
N ASP A 577 -11.29 16.70 55.35
CA ASP A 577 -10.46 17.13 56.48
C ASP A 577 -9.23 16.20 56.63
N PRO A 578 -8.05 16.75 56.98
CA PRO A 578 -6.87 15.94 57.25
C PRO A 578 -7.09 15.10 58.52
N VAL A 579 -7.01 13.77 58.37
CA VAL A 579 -7.20 12.81 59.46
C VAL A 579 -6.12 13.00 60.53
N THR A 580 -6.56 13.36 61.74
CA THR A 580 -5.74 13.27 62.96
C THR A 580 -5.58 11.80 63.35
N LYS A 581 -4.34 11.43 63.67
CA LYS A 581 -3.90 10.08 64.08
C LYS A 581 -4.80 9.49 65.18
N THR A 582 -5.38 8.33 64.93
CA THR A 582 -5.77 7.39 65.99
C THR A 582 -5.32 5.97 65.63
N SER A 583 -5.02 5.21 66.67
CA SER A 583 -4.24 3.97 66.69
C SER A 583 -5.02 2.75 66.20
N ALA A 584 -5.23 2.64 64.88
CA ALA A 584 -5.46 1.40 64.14
C ALA A 584 -5.53 1.76 62.64
N GLY A 585 -4.42 1.56 61.92
CA GLY A 585 -4.21 2.14 60.60
C GLY A 585 -4.90 1.42 59.43
N LEU A 586 -6.15 1.78 59.14
CA LEU A 586 -6.77 1.61 57.81
C LEU A 586 -7.68 2.82 57.49
N PRO A 587 -7.57 3.47 56.32
CA PRO A 587 -8.51 4.52 55.91
C PRO A 587 -9.87 3.90 55.55
N GLN A 588 -10.95 4.35 56.19
CA GLN A 588 -12.32 4.04 55.79
C GLN A 588 -12.90 5.14 54.90
N VAL A 589 -13.42 4.78 53.74
CA VAL A 589 -14.34 5.61 52.95
C VAL A 589 -15.75 5.08 53.21
N VAL A 590 -16.59 5.87 53.88
CA VAL A 590 -17.99 5.51 54.16
C VAL A 590 -18.89 6.13 53.08
N LEU A 591 -19.47 5.30 52.21
CA LEU A 591 -20.58 5.69 51.34
C LEU A 591 -21.90 5.26 51.98
N LYS A 592 -22.69 6.22 52.48
CA LYS A 592 -24.06 5.97 52.95
C LYS A 592 -25.06 6.21 51.82
N ASN A 593 -26.05 5.31 51.72
CA ASN A 593 -27.37 5.41 51.05
C ASN A 593 -27.48 4.89 49.59
N ARG A 594 -27.98 3.66 49.37
CA ARG A 594 -29.40 3.33 49.04
C ARG A 594 -29.60 1.95 48.36
N HIS A 595 -30.58 1.24 48.91
CA HIS A 595 -31.42 0.14 48.44
C HIS A 595 -31.51 -0.19 46.94
N LEU A 596 -31.43 -1.48 46.62
CA LEU A 596 -31.92 -2.09 45.37
C LEU A 596 -33.11 -3.01 45.68
N PHE A 597 -34.14 -2.91 44.83
CA PHE A 597 -35.41 -3.64 44.91
C PHE A 597 -35.26 -5.11 44.48
N ASP A 598 -36.04 -5.96 45.15
CA ASP A 598 -36.31 -7.37 44.90
C ASP A 598 -37.36 -7.53 43.78
N LEU A 599 -37.09 -8.36 42.77
CA LEU A 599 -38.09 -8.84 41.82
C LEU A 599 -37.91 -10.35 41.58
N LYS A 600 -38.89 -11.08 42.10
CA LYS A 600 -39.10 -12.53 42.03
C LYS A 600 -39.28 -13.05 40.59
N HIS A 601 -38.74 -14.24 40.36
CA HIS A 601 -38.95 -15.12 39.19
C HIS A 601 -40.42 -15.55 38.98
N PRO A 602 -40.74 -16.03 37.76
CA PRO A 602 -41.28 -17.39 37.65
C PRO A 602 -40.60 -18.26 36.57
N THR A 603 -40.06 -19.38 37.07
CA THR A 603 -40.03 -20.78 36.55
C THR A 603 -39.80 -21.07 35.06
N ALA A 604 -38.69 -21.77 34.80
CA ALA A 604 -38.42 -22.60 33.63
C ALA A 604 -39.00 -24.03 33.83
N ALA A 605 -39.39 -24.67 32.72
CA ALA A 605 -39.72 -26.09 32.68
C ALA A 605 -38.66 -26.86 31.85
N GLU A 606 -38.19 -27.92 32.51
CA GLU A 606 -37.23 -29.01 32.26
C GLU A 606 -37.09 -29.60 30.85
N PHE A 607 -35.86 -30.05 30.51
CA PHE A 607 -35.48 -31.46 30.20
C PHE A 607 -33.94 -31.58 30.02
N PRO A 608 -33.32 -32.78 30.12
CA PRO A 608 -32.27 -33.05 31.11
C PRO A 608 -30.85 -33.14 30.55
N SER A 609 -29.90 -32.78 31.42
CA SER A 609 -28.46 -32.96 31.31
C SER A 609 -28.04 -34.44 31.46
N PHE A 610 -27.07 -34.88 30.66
CA PHE A 610 -26.20 -36.01 30.98
C PHE A 610 -24.74 -35.54 31.13
N PRO A 611 -24.00 -35.99 32.16
CA PRO A 611 -22.70 -35.45 32.53
C PRO A 611 -21.56 -36.19 31.82
N TYR A 612 -20.50 -35.47 31.45
CA TYR A 612 -19.16 -36.05 31.36
C TYR A 612 -18.21 -35.22 32.22
N HIS A 613 -17.75 -35.85 33.31
CA HIS A 613 -16.65 -35.37 34.13
C HIS A 613 -15.37 -35.35 33.31
N ALA A 614 -14.67 -34.21 33.29
CA ALA A 614 -13.28 -34.13 32.87
C ALA A 614 -12.42 -34.03 34.13
N GLU A 615 -11.70 -35.11 34.46
CA GLU A 615 -10.55 -35.03 35.35
C GLU A 615 -9.38 -34.45 34.57
N ALA A 616 -8.94 -33.27 35.00
CA ALA A 616 -7.73 -32.63 34.52
C ALA A 616 -6.54 -33.11 35.35
N THR A 617 -5.61 -33.82 34.71
CA THR A 617 -4.22 -33.92 35.16
C THR A 617 -3.31 -33.52 34.01
N SER A 618 -2.38 -32.62 34.31
CA SER A 618 -1.49 -31.90 33.41
C SER A 618 -0.76 -32.78 32.38
N GLN A 619 -1.17 -32.68 31.10
CA GLN A 619 -0.42 -32.97 29.87
C GLN A 619 -1.20 -32.33 28.70
N ARG A 620 -0.51 -31.85 27.65
CA ARG A 620 -1.13 -31.12 26.51
C ARG A 620 -2.42 -31.80 26.03
N ALA A 621 -3.51 -31.04 25.92
CA ALA A 621 -4.84 -31.57 25.66
C ALA A 621 -4.92 -32.36 24.34
N LEU A 622 -5.17 -33.67 24.43
CA LEU A 622 -5.51 -34.53 23.30
C LEU A 622 -6.94 -34.21 22.85
N THR A 623 -7.14 -33.90 21.57
CA THR A 623 -8.47 -33.63 21.01
C THR A 623 -9.11 -34.92 20.50
N SER A 624 -10.39 -35.14 20.79
CA SER A 624 -11.14 -36.27 20.25
C SER A 624 -11.57 -35.97 18.81
N PHE A 625 -11.07 -36.73 17.83
CA PHE A 625 -11.65 -36.73 16.48
C PHE A 625 -12.65 -37.88 16.37
N GLY A 626 -13.95 -37.55 16.38
CA GLY A 626 -15.01 -38.53 16.12
C GLY A 626 -15.05 -38.90 14.65
N VAL A 627 -14.33 -39.95 14.26
CA VAL A 627 -14.50 -40.57 12.94
C VAL A 627 -15.74 -41.47 13.01
N SER A 628 -16.81 -41.06 12.33
CA SER A 628 -18.03 -41.87 12.20
C SER A 628 -17.71 -43.22 11.54
N CYS A 629 -18.33 -44.28 12.07
CA CYS A 629 -18.19 -45.68 11.66
C CYS A 629 -18.13 -45.88 10.13
N PHE A 630 -16.97 -46.29 9.62
CA PHE A 630 -16.88 -46.97 8.32
C PHE A 630 -16.41 -48.41 8.54
N ARG A 631 -17.15 -49.39 7.99
CA ARG A 631 -16.83 -50.82 8.08
C ARG A 631 -15.36 -51.06 7.68
N SER A 632 -14.67 -51.81 8.54
CA SER A 632 -13.23 -51.97 8.75
C SER A 632 -12.39 -52.57 7.60
N GLY A 633 -12.76 -52.44 6.33
CA GLY A 633 -12.05 -53.09 5.22
C GLY A 633 -11.25 -52.19 4.27
N ASN A 634 -11.66 -50.92 4.07
CA ASN A 634 -11.23 -50.17 2.88
C ASN A 634 -10.25 -49.01 3.10
N ILE A 635 -10.13 -48.44 4.31
CA ILE A 635 -9.15 -47.37 4.57
C ILE A 635 -7.72 -47.91 4.57
N LEU A 636 -7.50 -49.09 5.15
CA LEU A 636 -6.18 -49.75 5.15
C LEU A 636 -5.70 -50.17 3.74
N ARG A 637 -6.61 -50.35 2.78
CA ARG A 637 -6.24 -50.58 1.36
C ARG A 637 -5.92 -49.29 0.62
N GLN A 638 -6.49 -48.14 1.00
CA GLN A 638 -6.26 -46.85 0.35
C GLN A 638 -4.99 -46.13 0.85
N LEU A 639 -4.43 -46.55 1.99
CA LEU A 639 -3.17 -46.05 2.54
C LEU A 639 -1.93 -46.84 2.08
N LYS A 640 -2.10 -47.87 1.22
CA LYS A 640 -1.03 -48.77 0.73
C LYS A 640 0.09 -48.11 -0.08
N GLY A 641 -0.04 -46.82 -0.43
CA GLY A 641 0.93 -46.09 -1.26
C GLY A 641 1.68 -44.96 -0.54
N TYR A 642 1.34 -44.65 0.71
CA TYR A 642 1.97 -43.58 1.48
C TYR A 642 2.68 -44.18 2.70
N ARG A 643 3.77 -43.55 3.16
CA ARG A 643 4.68 -44.02 4.23
C ARG A 643 4.04 -44.15 5.64
N PHE A 644 2.79 -44.61 5.74
CA PHE A 644 2.06 -44.92 6.97
C PHE A 644 1.81 -46.42 7.17
N GLU A 645 2.23 -47.30 6.26
CA GLU A 645 2.16 -48.77 6.41
C GLU A 645 3.06 -49.35 7.52
N ARG A 646 3.67 -48.51 8.36
CA ARG A 646 4.43 -48.92 9.55
C ARG A 646 4.11 -48.09 10.80
N MET A 647 2.84 -47.85 11.10
CA MET A 647 2.42 -47.96 12.50
C MET A 647 2.42 -49.45 12.86
N VAL A 648 3.63 -49.98 13.06
CA VAL A 648 3.85 -51.41 13.32
C VAL A 648 3.30 -51.70 14.71
N ARG A 649 2.09 -52.27 14.78
CA ARG A 649 1.54 -52.79 16.03
C ARG A 649 2.55 -53.78 16.64
N GLY A 650 2.89 -53.57 17.90
CA GLY A 650 3.87 -54.38 18.62
C GLY A 650 4.76 -53.52 19.54
N PRO A 651 4.93 -53.89 20.81
CA PRO A 651 5.81 -53.17 21.74
C PRO A 651 7.24 -53.06 21.20
N GLY A 652 7.87 -51.88 21.31
CA GLY A 652 9.27 -51.64 20.92
C GLY A 652 9.51 -51.38 19.43
N ARG A 653 8.44 -51.26 18.63
CA ARG A 653 8.55 -50.92 17.21
C ARG A 653 8.74 -49.41 17.02
N LYS A 654 9.73 -49.04 16.20
CA LYS A 654 10.08 -47.64 15.92
C LYS A 654 9.78 -47.25 14.48
N PHE A 655 9.34 -46.01 14.27
CA PHE A 655 9.25 -45.40 12.96
C PHE A 655 9.76 -43.95 12.98
N ARG A 656 10.16 -43.41 11.83
CA ARG A 656 10.60 -42.02 11.70
C ARG A 656 9.62 -41.24 10.82
N ALA A 657 9.24 -40.05 11.27
CA ALA A 657 8.60 -39.02 10.46
C ALA A 657 9.33 -37.69 10.68
N ASP A 658 9.67 -36.99 9.59
CA ASP A 658 10.39 -35.71 9.57
C ASP A 658 11.61 -35.62 10.50
N GLY A 659 12.42 -36.69 10.50
CA GLY A 659 13.66 -36.76 11.27
C GLY A 659 13.50 -37.13 12.74
N VAL A 660 12.27 -37.16 13.26
CA VAL A 660 11.95 -37.55 14.65
C VAL A 660 11.66 -39.05 14.72
N LEU A 661 12.20 -39.73 15.74
CA LEU A 661 12.03 -41.16 15.96
C LEU A 661 10.92 -41.39 16.99
N TYR A 662 9.94 -42.21 16.63
CA TYR A 662 8.79 -42.54 17.45
C TYR A 662 8.83 -44.02 17.82
N GLU A 663 8.40 -44.36 19.03
CA GLU A 663 8.37 -45.73 19.54
C GLU A 663 6.96 -46.11 20.04
N ALA A 664 6.48 -47.28 19.61
CA ALA A 664 5.23 -47.86 20.07
C ALA A 664 5.45 -48.59 21.40
N CYS A 665 4.70 -48.19 22.42
CA CYS A 665 4.71 -48.80 23.74
C CYS A 665 3.34 -49.43 24.02
N GLU A 666 3.34 -50.59 24.68
CA GLU A 666 2.11 -51.17 25.21
C GLU A 666 1.63 -50.28 26.37
N SER A 667 0.38 -49.85 26.33
CA SER A 667 -0.15 -49.00 27.39
C SER A 667 -0.42 -49.83 28.64
N ARG A 668 -0.09 -49.28 29.81
CA ARG A 668 -0.52 -49.84 31.11
C ARG A 668 -1.92 -49.35 31.50
N SER A 669 -2.54 -48.50 30.69
CA SER A 669 -3.85 -47.88 30.93
C SER A 669 -4.99 -48.78 30.44
N LYS A 670 -5.97 -49.05 31.31
CA LYS A 670 -7.13 -49.91 31.00
C LYS A 670 -7.91 -49.34 29.80
N GLY A 671 -8.07 -50.14 28.74
CA GLY A 671 -8.81 -49.76 27.51
C GLY A 671 -7.96 -49.14 26.38
N VAL A 672 -6.67 -48.86 26.62
CA VAL A 672 -5.75 -48.36 25.59
C VAL A 672 -4.93 -49.53 25.04
N ALA A 673 -5.02 -49.79 23.74
CA ALA A 673 -4.31 -50.88 23.07
C ALA A 673 -2.82 -50.54 22.88
N TYR A 674 -2.52 -49.33 22.44
CA TYR A 674 -1.16 -48.86 22.14
C TYR A 674 -1.02 -47.36 22.40
N GLU A 675 0.16 -46.94 22.84
CA GLU A 675 0.58 -45.54 22.92
C GLU A 675 1.83 -45.32 22.08
N TRP A 676 1.89 -44.19 21.38
CA TRP A 676 3.08 -43.76 20.67
C TRP A 676 3.68 -42.56 21.37
N ARG A 677 5.01 -42.62 21.57
CA ARG A 677 5.78 -41.57 22.21
C ARG A 677 6.86 -41.03 21.29
N ASP A 678 7.15 -39.75 21.44
CA ASP A 678 8.29 -39.10 20.78
C ASP A 678 9.61 -39.38 21.52
N CYS A 679 10.71 -38.79 21.01
CA CYS A 679 12.03 -38.95 21.60
C CYS A 679 12.22 -38.29 22.98
N TYR A 680 11.26 -37.47 23.43
CA TYR A 680 11.22 -36.86 24.76
C TYR A 680 10.35 -37.66 25.75
N GLY A 681 9.63 -38.68 25.26
CA GLY A 681 8.78 -39.56 26.06
C GLY A 681 7.33 -39.10 26.15
N ASP A 682 6.95 -38.04 25.45
CA ASP A 682 5.59 -37.49 25.45
C ASP A 682 4.66 -38.30 24.55
N ILE A 683 3.40 -38.48 24.98
CA ILE A 683 2.41 -39.27 24.24
C ILE A 683 1.81 -38.42 23.13
N ILE A 684 2.04 -38.84 21.89
CA ILE A 684 1.54 -38.13 20.70
C ILE A 684 0.32 -38.80 20.08
N ALA A 685 0.10 -40.08 20.35
CA ALA A 685 -1.07 -40.82 19.90
C ALA A 685 -1.46 -41.96 20.85
N ARG A 686 -2.75 -42.27 20.92
CA ARG A 686 -3.31 -43.43 21.64
C ARG A 686 -4.33 -44.17 20.78
N GLU A 687 -4.20 -45.49 20.70
CA GLU A 687 -5.21 -46.36 20.13
C GLU A 687 -6.06 -46.94 21.26
N VAL A 688 -7.35 -46.67 21.26
CA VAL A 688 -8.32 -47.13 22.27
C VAL A 688 -9.24 -48.15 21.62
N LEU A 689 -9.38 -49.31 22.26
CA LEU A 689 -10.33 -50.34 21.88
C LEU A 689 -11.54 -50.22 22.79
N ASP A 690 -12.72 -50.03 22.21
CA ASP A 690 -13.95 -50.10 22.99
C ASP A 690 -14.39 -51.55 23.23
N GLU A 691 -15.37 -51.72 24.12
CA GLU A 691 -15.89 -53.02 24.51
C GLU A 691 -16.56 -53.80 23.36
N GLN A 692 -16.83 -53.15 22.22
CA GLN A 692 -17.37 -53.76 21.00
C GLN A 692 -16.28 -54.06 19.94
N GLY A 693 -14.99 -53.86 20.28
CA GLY A 693 -13.86 -54.13 19.39
C GLY A 693 -13.62 -53.06 18.32
N ARG A 694 -14.20 -51.87 18.46
CA ARG A 694 -13.93 -50.73 17.56
C ARG A 694 -12.68 -49.99 18.03
N ILE A 695 -11.89 -49.56 17.06
CA ILE A 695 -10.62 -48.86 17.28
C ILE A 695 -10.84 -47.36 17.10
N SER A 696 -10.50 -46.57 18.12
CA SER A 696 -10.43 -45.11 18.08
C SER A 696 -8.99 -44.65 18.23
N LEU A 697 -8.52 -43.76 17.36
CA LEU A 697 -7.17 -43.18 17.45
C LEU A 697 -7.27 -41.72 17.92
N PHE A 698 -6.63 -41.41 19.04
CA PHE A 698 -6.48 -40.05 19.57
C PHE A 698 -5.07 -39.58 19.25
N VAL A 699 -4.93 -38.38 18.70
CA VAL A 699 -3.63 -37.79 18.32
C VAL A 699 -3.53 -36.36 18.84
N THR A 700 -2.31 -35.85 19.00
CA THR A 700 -2.09 -34.43 19.30
C THR A 700 -2.48 -33.55 18.11
N ALA A 701 -2.70 -32.25 18.36
CA ALA A 701 -3.04 -31.30 17.32
C ALA A 701 -1.96 -31.19 16.23
N GLU A 702 -0.68 -31.29 16.62
CA GLU A 702 0.45 -31.32 15.69
C GLU A 702 0.37 -32.55 14.75
N MET A 703 0.17 -33.74 15.31
CA MET A 703 0.04 -34.97 14.50
C MET A 703 -1.26 -35.00 13.67
N ALA A 704 -2.32 -34.33 14.13
CA ALA A 704 -3.56 -34.14 13.36
C ALA A 704 -3.37 -33.21 12.16
N GLN A 705 -2.44 -32.25 12.24
CA GLN A 705 -2.08 -31.39 11.12
C GLN A 705 -1.37 -32.22 10.03
N GLU A 706 -0.36 -33.00 10.43
CA GLU A 706 0.40 -33.85 9.51
C GLU A 706 -0.48 -34.91 8.81
N LEU A 707 -1.43 -35.52 9.54
CA LEU A 707 -2.38 -36.47 8.96
C LEU A 707 -3.33 -35.80 7.95
N ARG A 708 -3.70 -34.53 8.16
CA ARG A 708 -4.52 -33.77 7.21
C ARG A 708 -3.77 -33.47 5.93
N ASP A 709 -2.52 -33.03 6.05
CA ASP A 709 -1.70 -32.71 4.88
C ASP A 709 -1.45 -33.96 4.03
N ALA A 710 -1.17 -35.10 4.66
CA ALA A 710 -1.03 -36.39 3.98
C ALA A 710 -2.30 -36.84 3.24
N LEU A 711 -3.50 -36.62 3.82
CA LEU A 711 -4.79 -36.98 3.20
C LEU A 711 -5.15 -36.07 2.02
N VAL A 712 -4.85 -34.77 2.11
CA VAL A 712 -5.06 -33.80 1.02
C VAL A 712 -4.16 -34.12 -0.17
N THR A 713 -2.88 -34.43 0.07
CA THR A 713 -1.94 -34.84 -0.99
C THR A 713 -2.39 -36.14 -1.68
N ALA A 714 -2.94 -37.10 -0.93
CA ALA A 714 -3.46 -38.34 -1.50
C ALA A 714 -4.71 -38.13 -2.39
N TRP A 715 -5.55 -37.14 -2.07
CA TRP A 715 -6.73 -36.79 -2.86
C TRP A 715 -6.35 -36.13 -4.20
N VAL A 716 -5.35 -35.25 -4.18
CA VAL A 716 -4.83 -34.56 -5.38
C VAL A 716 -4.14 -35.55 -6.34
N ILE A 717 -3.33 -36.47 -5.82
CA ILE A 717 -2.63 -37.48 -6.64
C ILE A 717 -3.60 -38.46 -7.31
N ARG A 718 -4.72 -38.80 -6.64
CA ARG A 718 -5.74 -39.70 -7.19
C ARG A 718 -6.50 -39.06 -8.36
N ILE A 719 -6.90 -37.79 -8.26
CA ILE A 719 -7.52 -37.04 -9.37
C ILE A 719 -6.57 -36.99 -10.57
N TRP A 720 -5.28 -36.77 -10.33
CA TRP A 720 -4.27 -36.72 -11.39
C TRP A 720 -4.03 -38.09 -12.04
N SER A 721 -4.07 -39.19 -11.27
CA SER A 721 -3.93 -40.56 -11.79
C SER A 721 -5.15 -41.06 -12.57
N GLU A 722 -6.37 -40.65 -12.17
CA GLU A 722 -7.61 -41.05 -12.85
C GLU A 722 -7.81 -40.25 -14.15
N LEU A 723 -7.26 -39.03 -14.25
CA LEU A 723 -7.24 -38.22 -15.48
C LEU A 723 -6.16 -38.64 -16.49
N SER A 724 -5.11 -39.36 -16.06
CA SER A 724 -3.96 -39.72 -16.93
C SER A 724 -4.00 -41.16 -17.48
N VAL A 725 -4.94 -42.00 -17.04
CA VAL A 725 -5.10 -43.40 -17.52
C VAL A 725 -6.34 -43.58 -18.41
N GLY A 726 -7.16 -42.54 -18.61
CA GLY A 726 -8.39 -42.59 -19.38
C GLY A 726 -8.34 -41.85 -20.72
N ASN A 727 -7.87 -42.54 -21.76
CA ASN A 727 -8.27 -42.36 -23.16
C ASN A 727 -7.61 -41.21 -23.98
N LYS A 728 -6.71 -41.62 -24.89
CA LYS A 728 -6.34 -40.89 -26.12
C LYS A 728 -7.57 -40.82 -27.03
N SER A 729 -8.42 -39.80 -26.87
CA SER A 729 -9.37 -39.22 -27.85
C SER A 729 -10.42 -38.36 -27.14
N ALA A 730 -10.05 -37.17 -26.66
CA ALA A 730 -11.03 -36.16 -26.22
C ALA A 730 -10.40 -34.76 -26.23
N THR A 731 -9.96 -34.31 -27.41
CA THR A 731 -9.73 -32.89 -27.67
C THR A 731 -11.09 -32.26 -28.02
N ARG A 732 -11.46 -31.17 -27.34
CA ARG A 732 -12.71 -30.36 -27.40
C ARG A 732 -13.95 -30.90 -26.67
N LEU A 733 -14.31 -30.24 -25.55
CA LEU A 733 -15.54 -29.44 -25.45
C LEU A 733 -15.58 -28.55 -24.17
N MET A 734 -15.68 -27.23 -24.38
CA MET A 734 -16.48 -26.19 -23.65
C MET A 734 -16.42 -26.13 -22.11
N MET A 735 -15.84 -25.11 -21.47
CA MET A 735 -16.31 -23.72 -21.37
C MET A 735 -17.82 -23.49 -21.60
N THR A 736 -18.53 -23.20 -20.49
CA THR A 736 -19.71 -22.33 -20.34
C THR A 736 -21.06 -22.70 -20.97
N SER A 737 -22.06 -23.03 -20.13
CA SER A 737 -23.35 -22.31 -20.00
C SER A 737 -24.03 -22.76 -18.68
N ALA A 738 -24.26 -21.93 -17.67
CA ALA A 738 -25.14 -20.75 -17.55
C ALA A 738 -26.59 -21.11 -17.12
N ALA A 739 -26.89 -20.75 -15.87
CA ALA A 739 -28.12 -20.21 -15.29
C ALA A 739 -29.45 -20.26 -16.08
N ARG A 740 -30.56 -20.50 -15.35
CA ARG A 740 -31.72 -19.58 -15.34
C ARG A 740 -32.77 -19.93 -14.27
N GLY A 741 -33.05 -18.95 -13.42
CA GLY A 741 -34.41 -18.54 -13.05
C GLY A 741 -34.58 -17.10 -13.53
N GLN A 742 -35.58 -16.86 -14.38
CA GLN A 742 -35.79 -15.64 -15.18
C GLN A 742 -36.46 -14.49 -14.40
N ARG A 743 -36.19 -13.24 -14.81
CA ARG A 743 -37.18 -12.37 -15.50
C ARG A 743 -36.49 -11.21 -16.25
N MET A 744 -36.78 -11.13 -17.55
CA MET A 744 -36.49 -10.03 -18.47
C MET A 744 -37.83 -9.50 -19.01
N LEU A 745 -37.96 -8.17 -19.07
CA LEU A 745 -38.78 -7.35 -19.98
C LEU A 745 -37.99 -6.01 -20.01
N GLY A 746 -37.60 -5.37 -21.11
CA GLY A 746 -37.83 -5.55 -22.54
C GLY A 746 -37.75 -4.15 -23.17
N VAL A 747 -36.84 -4.00 -24.16
CA VAL A 747 -36.52 -2.82 -25.00
C VAL A 747 -35.66 -1.74 -24.37
#